data_AF-A0A7L9RV17-F1
#
_entry.id   AF-A0A7L9RV17-F1
#
_cell.length_a   1.000
_cell.length_b   1.000
_cell.length_c   1.000
_cell.angle_alpha   90.00
_cell.angle_beta   90.00
_cell.angle_gamma   90.00
#
_symmetry.space_group_name_H-M   'P 1'
#
loop_
_entity.id
_entity.type
_entity.pdbx_description
1 polymer ?
#
loop_
_entity_poly.entity_id
_entity_poly.type
_entity_poly.pdbx_seq_one_letter_code
_entity_poly.pdbx_strand_id
1 'polypeptide(L)'
;MTNKLKMLLKTTAAVATLMVGSQSWAATLHDAAGVDQKAADISVTANSFATYTAEGGVTVAYVGAGGGMTVGAGGSLVLFLSPDVTTSLTYADPLILNSNASLYLMKGSPVGIFDLSSAVVSNPINAAATGVGIYLTSATTLPDMSAMVGTTIYVLNSLALTGVLAGFGGPIDIKEGRSLTPVTWTACGGLLGAGTLTAANTNLTVNGDVAGDLTLNLTGMTTAARALVVTGSFATTKAFTSVPGAGTDGITTVHGNMVLGAAFTTAGAGVTVTAGNLSAAGLTTVAALAPLVVTAGNASFNALTANAAVTVTAGDATFAGAVSAAHANADITVGRDATFSGTFGSVTGANLAVARNAVFTGVVTSSGAIAVTGDATFSAALTANSTVSVGGNAAFSGNVTANATAAMSVAGDAEFSGTLTTNATAPVTVDGNAIFNGLVTAGGALTVEGNAMFDGNVVATGALSVDGDIKFAGDVTANGGLTVVGGVVFEGDLAVGAAEVLSIAGSVNLKGDLTTGASSQIILPGAISGAGSINLSPITAGIPSFGDASAFTGAVVLGSQPVVFAKAPASVFTGHQNNVTFTNGGTVARMVSAGTNAKVTGGTTGSDVVITEYELPNAFAATFIPGAGKKMTVTTLSQHSVADEAITVSGAGTMIFKSNINAGGSAVHTFNAPTSIAKYTLLAGATPVITINENVTMDELVISAAGVTFVVADGKTLTVKKVTGNGNVTVNGAGTLAAKLPASYTGNVVTGGTAKLK
;
A
#
# COMPACT_ATOMS: atom_id res chain seq x y z
N MET A 1 -46.41 18.06 92.49
CA MET A 1 -44.96 18.33 92.44
C MET A 1 -44.67 18.88 91.05
N THR A 2 -44.37 20.18 90.95
CA THR A 2 -44.14 20.87 89.68
C THR A 2 -42.63 20.85 89.41
N ASN A 3 -42.16 19.95 88.55
CA ASN A 3 -40.74 19.91 88.19
C ASN A 3 -40.46 21.06 87.20
N LYS A 4 -39.79 22.12 87.66
CA LYS A 4 -39.21 23.15 86.80
C LYS A 4 -37.75 22.77 86.50
N LEU A 5 -37.43 22.47 85.24
CA LEU A 5 -36.06 22.31 84.78
C LEU A 5 -35.49 23.70 84.45
N LYS A 6 -34.36 24.07 85.05
CA LYS A 6 -33.66 25.34 84.80
C LYS A 6 -32.36 25.03 84.07
N MET A 7 -32.27 25.36 82.77
CA MET A 7 -31.04 25.22 81.99
C MET A 7 -30.51 26.61 81.63
N LEU A 8 -29.21 26.83 81.87
CA LEU A 8 -28.50 28.07 81.57
C LEU A 8 -27.49 27.77 80.45
N LEU A 9 -27.72 28.29 79.23
CA LEU A 9 -26.74 28.18 78.14
C LEU A 9 -25.96 29.50 78.01
N LYS A 10 -24.64 29.43 78.18
CA LYS A 10 -23.69 30.47 77.78
C LYS A 10 -22.87 29.93 76.61
N THR A 11 -23.15 30.38 75.39
CA THR A 11 -22.25 30.58 74.22
C THR A 11 -23.04 30.54 72.92
N THR A 12 -22.55 31.25 71.91
CA THR A 12 -23.17 31.56 70.61
C THR A 12 -23.23 30.40 69.60
N ALA A 13 -22.90 29.17 69.98
CA ALA A 13 -22.97 28.02 69.09
C ALA A 13 -23.09 26.71 69.88
N ALA A 14 -24.27 26.42 70.43
CA ALA A 14 -24.63 25.07 70.87
C ALA A 14 -26.15 24.89 70.78
N VAL A 15 -26.60 23.96 69.93
CA VAL A 15 -28.01 23.55 69.81
C VAL A 15 -28.23 22.40 70.78
N ALA A 16 -29.14 22.56 71.74
CA ALA A 16 -29.59 21.50 72.64
C ALA A 16 -30.83 20.81 72.06
N THR A 17 -30.80 19.48 71.91
CA THR A 17 -31.96 18.68 71.49
C THR A 17 -32.80 18.32 72.72
N LEU A 18 -34.06 18.75 72.75
CA LEU A 18 -35.04 18.36 73.76
C LEU A 18 -36.08 17.44 73.12
N MET A 19 -36.11 16.15 73.49
CA MET A 19 -37.23 15.27 73.14
C MET A 19 -38.30 15.36 74.22
N VAL A 20 -39.53 15.70 73.86
CA VAL A 20 -40.65 15.85 74.80
C VAL A 20 -41.75 14.86 74.43
N GLY A 21 -42.11 13.98 75.37
CA GLY A 21 -43.33 13.17 75.29
C GLY A 21 -44.58 14.03 75.59
N SER A 22 -45.75 13.50 75.26
CA SER A 22 -47.07 14.18 75.18
C SER A 22 -47.61 14.83 76.48
N GLN A 23 -47.00 15.92 76.94
CA GLN A 23 -47.50 16.84 77.98
C GLN A 23 -46.98 18.27 77.72
N SER A 24 -47.84 19.29 77.88
CA SER A 24 -47.54 20.72 77.61
C SER A 24 -46.62 21.34 78.67
N TRP A 25 -45.52 21.99 78.26
CA TRP A 25 -44.54 22.63 79.16
C TRP A 25 -44.44 24.13 78.86
N ALA A 26 -44.35 24.96 79.90
CA ALA A 26 -44.07 26.39 79.77
C ALA A 26 -42.57 26.64 79.95
N ALA A 27 -41.92 27.28 78.97
CA ALA A 27 -40.52 27.69 79.03
C ALA A 27 -40.41 29.22 79.00
N THR A 28 -39.49 29.76 79.80
CA THR A 28 -39.17 31.20 79.83
C THR A 28 -37.71 31.34 79.44
N LEU A 29 -37.42 32.09 78.37
CA LEU A 29 -36.06 32.39 77.92
C LEU A 29 -35.68 33.80 78.40
N HIS A 30 -34.50 33.93 79.01
CA HIS A 30 -33.92 35.22 79.39
C HIS A 30 -32.87 35.62 78.37
N ASP A 31 -32.86 36.89 77.97
CA ASP A 31 -31.72 37.47 77.26
C ASP A 31 -30.56 37.80 78.23
N ALA A 32 -29.40 38.16 77.68
CA ALA A 32 -28.22 38.49 78.45
C ALA A 32 -28.33 39.79 79.28
N ALA A 33 -29.46 40.51 79.21
CA ALA A 33 -29.72 41.77 79.91
C ALA A 33 -30.79 41.65 81.02
N GLY A 34 -31.44 40.49 81.19
CA GLY A 34 -32.25 40.19 82.36
C GLY A 34 -33.62 40.86 82.42
N VAL A 35 -34.22 41.22 81.28
CA VAL A 35 -35.57 41.78 81.21
C VAL A 35 -36.56 40.69 80.77
N ASP A 36 -37.60 40.46 81.58
CA ASP A 36 -38.66 39.48 81.30
C ASP A 36 -39.59 39.97 80.18
N GLN A 37 -39.47 39.38 78.98
CA GLN A 37 -40.46 39.54 77.92
C GLN A 37 -41.47 38.39 77.98
N LYS A 38 -42.75 38.75 78.12
CA LYS A 38 -43.86 37.79 78.22
C LYS A 38 -44.19 37.24 76.84
N ALA A 39 -43.59 36.11 76.48
CA ALA A 39 -43.95 35.37 75.26
C ALA A 39 -45.37 34.79 75.39
N ALA A 40 -46.16 34.89 74.32
CA ALA A 40 -47.47 34.29 74.20
C ALA A 40 -47.40 32.75 74.30
N ASP A 41 -48.44 32.15 74.86
CA ASP A 41 -48.56 30.70 75.10
C ASP A 41 -48.28 29.87 73.84
N ILE A 42 -47.23 29.05 73.87
CA ILE A 42 -46.98 28.05 72.82
C ILE A 42 -47.71 26.76 73.22
N SER A 43 -48.92 26.59 72.68
CA SER A 43 -49.62 25.31 72.66
C SER A 43 -49.09 24.47 71.50
N VAL A 44 -48.32 23.42 71.78
CA VAL A 44 -48.01 22.40 70.77
C VAL A 44 -48.98 21.24 70.99
N THR A 45 -49.99 21.13 70.12
CA THR A 45 -50.75 19.90 69.94
C THR A 45 -50.13 19.14 68.77
N ALA A 46 -50.12 17.81 68.81
CA ALA A 46 -49.66 17.01 67.67
C ALA A 46 -50.31 17.52 66.37
N ASN A 47 -49.50 17.89 65.38
CA ASN A 47 -49.83 18.53 64.10
C ASN A 47 -50.02 20.06 64.07
N SER A 48 -49.28 20.84 64.87
CA SER A 48 -49.26 22.32 64.72
C SER A 48 -47.85 22.91 64.56
N PHE A 49 -47.74 23.89 63.65
CA PHE A 49 -46.52 24.55 63.21
C PHE A 49 -46.06 25.63 64.21
N ALA A 50 -44.77 25.67 64.53
CA ALA A 50 -44.15 26.83 65.17
C ALA A 50 -43.15 27.46 64.19
N THR A 51 -43.35 28.74 63.85
CA THR A 51 -42.40 29.56 63.10
C THR A 51 -41.74 30.55 64.04
N TYR A 52 -40.41 30.60 64.01
CA TYR A 52 -39.64 31.63 64.70
C TYR A 52 -38.84 32.41 63.66
N THR A 53 -39.06 33.72 63.58
CA THR A 53 -38.27 34.64 62.75
C THR A 53 -37.35 35.42 63.69
N ALA A 54 -36.04 35.13 63.66
CA ALA A 54 -35.06 35.93 64.39
C ALA A 54 -34.68 37.19 63.59
N GLU A 55 -34.46 38.33 64.26
CA GLU A 55 -33.83 39.50 63.65
C GLU A 55 -32.45 39.09 63.09
N GLY A 56 -32.36 39.04 61.76
CA GLY A 56 -31.26 38.43 61.02
C GLY A 56 -31.70 37.51 59.86
N GLY A 57 -33.00 37.23 59.73
CA GLY A 57 -33.56 36.57 58.54
C GLY A 57 -33.52 35.04 58.54
N VAL A 58 -33.22 34.39 59.66
CA VAL A 58 -33.26 32.91 59.77
C VAL A 58 -34.62 32.47 60.29
N THR A 59 -35.31 31.61 59.52
CA THR A 59 -36.56 30.96 59.93
C THR A 59 -36.29 29.49 60.23
N VAL A 60 -36.59 29.05 61.46
CA VAL A 60 -36.49 27.63 61.87
C VAL A 60 -37.92 27.11 61.99
N ALA A 61 -38.23 26.02 61.29
CA ALA A 61 -39.55 25.39 61.29
C ALA A 61 -39.47 23.91 61.65
N TYR A 62 -40.35 23.46 62.54
CA TYR A 62 -40.59 22.05 62.86
C TYR A 62 -41.91 21.64 62.19
N VAL A 63 -41.90 20.64 61.31
CA VAL A 63 -43.05 20.38 60.43
C VAL A 63 -43.65 18.98 60.60
N GLY A 64 -44.96 18.94 60.89
CA GLY A 64 -45.84 17.79 60.67
C GLY A 64 -46.62 17.93 59.35
N ALA A 65 -47.06 16.81 58.78
CA ALA A 65 -47.63 16.74 57.43
C ALA A 65 -48.86 17.65 57.24
N GLY A 66 -48.85 18.50 56.19
CA GLY A 66 -50.08 19.04 55.59
C GLY A 66 -50.28 20.56 55.53
N GLY A 67 -49.24 21.41 55.47
CA GLY A 67 -49.42 22.86 55.25
C GLY A 67 -48.31 23.47 54.39
N GLY A 68 -48.70 24.25 53.37
CA GLY A 68 -47.77 25.00 52.51
C GLY A 68 -47.05 26.12 53.27
N MET A 69 -45.77 26.33 52.96
CA MET A 69 -44.91 27.32 53.64
C MET A 69 -44.26 28.25 52.61
N THR A 70 -44.33 29.56 52.86
CA THR A 70 -43.71 30.59 51.99
C THR A 70 -42.63 31.32 52.77
N VAL A 71 -41.39 31.32 52.26
CA VAL A 71 -40.27 32.08 52.87
C VAL A 71 -40.07 33.37 52.06
N GLY A 72 -40.02 34.51 52.76
CA GLY A 72 -39.79 35.82 52.15
C GLY A 72 -38.37 35.99 51.59
N ALA A 73 -38.20 36.95 50.69
CA ALA A 73 -36.93 37.23 50.03
C ALA A 73 -35.79 37.52 51.05
N GLY A 74 -34.67 36.81 50.92
CA GLY A 74 -33.49 36.94 51.79
C GLY A 74 -33.49 36.07 53.06
N GLY A 75 -34.50 35.21 53.27
CA GLY A 75 -34.58 34.35 54.46
C GLY A 75 -33.93 32.97 54.30
N SER A 76 -33.23 32.47 55.32
CA SER A 76 -32.72 31.07 55.33
C SER A 76 -33.68 30.14 56.08
N LEU A 77 -34.01 29.00 55.48
CA LEU A 77 -34.80 27.93 56.09
C LEU A 77 -33.88 26.79 56.53
N VAL A 78 -33.86 26.49 57.83
CA VAL A 78 -33.11 25.34 58.39
C VAL A 78 -34.11 24.28 58.84
N LEU A 79 -34.08 23.10 58.22
CA LEU A 79 -34.91 21.94 58.60
C LEU A 79 -34.07 20.97 59.44
N PHE A 80 -34.52 20.70 60.66
CA PHE A 80 -33.95 19.68 61.55
C PHE A 80 -34.82 18.42 61.49
N LEU A 81 -34.22 17.29 61.11
CA LEU A 81 -34.90 16.00 61.09
C LEU A 81 -34.76 15.32 62.47
N SER A 82 -35.88 14.86 63.03
CA SER A 82 -35.89 14.06 64.26
C SER A 82 -35.29 12.67 63.98
N PRO A 83 -34.47 12.10 64.90
CA PRO A 83 -33.84 10.79 64.70
C PRO A 83 -34.80 9.59 64.55
N ASP A 84 -36.08 9.75 64.92
CA ASP A 84 -37.02 8.63 65.10
C ASP A 84 -38.11 8.51 64.01
N VAL A 85 -38.05 9.30 62.94
CA VAL A 85 -39.05 9.24 61.85
C VAL A 85 -38.60 8.26 60.76
N THR A 86 -39.23 7.09 60.73
CA THR A 86 -38.97 6.02 59.74
C THR A 86 -39.95 6.02 58.56
N THR A 87 -40.91 6.95 58.53
CA THR A 87 -41.96 7.03 57.50
C THR A 87 -41.76 8.19 56.53
N SER A 88 -42.08 7.95 55.26
CA SER A 88 -42.04 8.94 54.16
C SER A 88 -42.88 10.18 54.50
N LEU A 89 -42.27 11.36 54.44
CA LEU A 89 -42.98 12.64 54.50
C LEU A 89 -43.41 13.03 53.08
N THR A 90 -44.66 12.71 52.73
CA THR A 90 -45.25 13.12 51.44
C THR A 90 -45.90 14.50 51.62
N TYR A 91 -45.43 15.51 50.87
CA TYR A 91 -46.05 16.84 50.83
C TYR A 91 -47.04 16.92 49.66
N ALA A 92 -48.26 17.35 49.94
CA ALA A 92 -49.28 17.55 48.90
C ALA A 92 -49.31 18.99 48.33
N ASP A 93 -48.70 19.97 49.02
CA ASP A 93 -48.75 21.40 48.68
C ASP A 93 -47.34 21.99 48.40
N PRO A 94 -47.22 22.98 47.51
CA PRO A 94 -45.94 23.54 47.05
C PRO A 94 -45.17 24.27 48.17
N LEU A 95 -43.90 23.90 48.35
CA LEU A 95 -42.92 24.72 49.07
C LEU A 95 -42.41 25.81 48.12
N ILE A 96 -42.69 27.08 48.44
CA ILE A 96 -42.29 28.23 47.61
C ILE A 96 -41.17 29.01 48.32
N LEU A 97 -39.98 28.96 47.73
CA LEU A 97 -38.81 29.74 48.17
C LEU A 97 -38.69 30.95 47.24
N ASN A 98 -38.90 32.17 47.76
CA ASN A 98 -38.73 33.40 46.97
C ASN A 98 -37.24 33.75 46.79
N SER A 99 -36.95 34.64 45.84
CA SER A 99 -35.59 35.07 45.47
C SER A 99 -34.72 35.42 46.70
N ASN A 100 -33.53 34.80 46.79
CA ASN A 100 -32.52 34.91 47.86
C ASN A 100 -32.74 34.06 49.13
N ALA A 101 -33.62 33.05 49.11
CA ALA A 101 -33.73 32.09 50.22
C ALA A 101 -32.80 30.87 50.07
N SER A 102 -32.25 30.37 51.19
CA SER A 102 -31.34 29.20 51.26
C SER A 102 -31.95 28.09 52.13
N LEU A 103 -31.92 26.84 51.67
CA LEU A 103 -32.36 25.66 52.43
C LEU A 103 -31.16 24.91 53.01
N TYR A 104 -31.12 24.75 54.34
CA TYR A 104 -30.09 23.97 55.04
C TYR A 104 -30.71 22.73 55.70
N LEU A 105 -30.21 21.55 55.34
CA LEU A 105 -30.58 20.25 55.94
C LEU A 105 -29.50 19.84 56.94
N MET A 106 -29.84 19.72 58.25
CA MET A 106 -28.88 19.37 59.30
C MET A 106 -29.12 17.97 59.91
N LYS A 107 -28.02 17.34 60.32
CA LYS A 107 -27.81 15.92 60.68
C LYS A 107 -28.80 15.33 61.71
N GLY A 108 -29.47 14.25 61.30
CA GLY A 108 -30.20 13.30 62.17
C GLY A 108 -30.64 12.05 61.39
N SER A 109 -29.84 10.97 61.44
CA SER A 109 -30.07 9.65 60.80
C SER A 109 -30.18 9.60 59.25
N PRO A 110 -29.88 8.46 58.58
CA PRO A 110 -29.48 8.45 57.17
C PRO A 110 -30.62 8.31 56.14
N VAL A 111 -31.90 8.43 56.51
CA VAL A 111 -33.01 8.19 55.56
C VAL A 111 -34.15 9.17 55.80
N GLY A 112 -34.02 10.38 55.27
CA GLY A 112 -35.14 11.31 55.10
C GLY A 112 -35.58 11.33 53.64
N ILE A 113 -36.83 10.95 53.36
CA ILE A 113 -37.42 10.99 52.02
C ILE A 113 -38.06 12.38 51.84
N PHE A 114 -37.54 13.17 50.89
CA PHE A 114 -38.14 14.44 50.48
C PHE A 114 -38.80 14.27 49.10
N ASP A 115 -40.11 14.48 49.03
CA ASP A 115 -40.87 14.60 47.78
C ASP A 115 -40.99 16.08 47.41
N LEU A 116 -40.32 16.49 46.32
CA LEU A 116 -40.32 17.87 45.82
C LEU A 116 -41.26 18.06 44.61
N SER A 117 -42.26 17.20 44.42
CA SER A 117 -43.20 17.19 43.29
C SER A 117 -43.76 18.55 42.88
N SER A 118 -43.94 19.48 43.82
CA SER A 118 -44.62 20.77 43.61
C SER A 118 -43.75 22.01 43.88
N ALA A 119 -42.46 21.85 44.22
CA ALA A 119 -41.62 22.98 44.64
C ALA A 119 -40.99 23.72 43.44
N VAL A 120 -41.21 25.04 43.34
CA VAL A 120 -40.42 25.93 42.47
C VAL A 120 -39.25 26.42 43.31
N VAL A 121 -38.08 25.80 43.12
CA VAL A 121 -36.84 26.19 43.80
C VAL A 121 -35.96 26.95 42.82
N SER A 122 -35.87 28.27 42.97
CA SER A 122 -35.08 29.13 42.09
C SER A 122 -33.63 29.36 42.55
N ASN A 123 -33.21 28.77 43.68
CA ASN A 123 -31.94 29.05 44.37
C ASN A 123 -31.23 27.77 44.87
N PRO A 124 -29.91 27.81 45.14
CA PRO A 124 -29.13 26.62 45.46
C PRO A 124 -29.55 25.89 46.74
N ILE A 125 -29.62 24.54 46.67
CA ILE A 125 -29.83 23.67 47.84
C ILE A 125 -28.48 23.36 48.46
N ASN A 126 -28.27 23.77 49.71
CA ASN A 126 -27.00 23.59 50.41
C ASN A 126 -27.10 22.37 51.36
N ALA A 127 -26.73 21.19 50.86
CA ALA A 127 -26.72 19.95 51.64
C ALA A 127 -25.32 19.68 52.20
N ALA A 128 -25.08 20.06 53.46
CA ALA A 128 -23.81 19.83 54.15
C ALA A 128 -23.61 18.37 54.66
N ALA A 129 -24.41 17.41 54.19
CA ALA A 129 -24.47 16.06 54.75
C ALA A 129 -24.34 14.96 53.68
N THR A 130 -23.40 14.04 53.92
CA THR A 130 -23.25 12.79 53.18
C THR A 130 -24.40 11.82 53.50
N GLY A 131 -25.00 11.20 52.47
CA GLY A 131 -26.03 10.15 52.64
C GLY A 131 -27.50 10.60 52.60
N VAL A 132 -27.82 11.80 52.12
CA VAL A 132 -29.21 12.25 51.92
C VAL A 132 -29.77 11.69 50.61
N GLY A 133 -31.00 11.14 50.63
CA GLY A 133 -31.74 10.64 49.47
C GLY A 133 -32.85 11.59 49.04
N ILE A 134 -32.80 12.16 47.84
CA ILE A 134 -33.84 13.08 47.32
C ILE A 134 -34.73 12.35 46.32
N TYR A 135 -36.05 12.34 46.49
CA TYR A 135 -36.99 11.71 45.55
C TYR A 135 -37.70 12.76 44.68
N LEU A 136 -37.57 12.63 43.35
CA LEU A 136 -38.22 13.53 42.38
C LEU A 136 -39.29 12.76 41.61
N THR A 137 -40.55 13.20 41.74
CA THR A 137 -41.74 12.55 41.17
C THR A 137 -42.39 13.35 40.02
N SER A 138 -42.17 14.68 39.94
CA SER A 138 -42.74 15.53 38.87
C SER A 138 -41.99 16.84 38.52
N ALA A 139 -40.76 17.06 38.99
CA ALA A 139 -40.05 18.32 38.77
C ALA A 139 -39.39 18.40 37.36
N THR A 140 -39.62 19.50 36.62
CA THR A 140 -39.06 19.75 35.28
C THR A 140 -37.70 20.48 35.29
N THR A 141 -37.35 21.16 36.39
CA THR A 141 -36.12 21.96 36.52
C THR A 141 -35.53 21.82 37.92
N LEU A 142 -34.23 21.52 38.03
CA LEU A 142 -33.51 21.47 39.31
C LEU A 142 -32.87 22.82 39.65
N PRO A 143 -32.84 23.21 40.94
CA PRO A 143 -32.00 24.32 41.43
C PRO A 143 -30.50 24.00 41.30
N ASP A 144 -29.66 25.03 41.40
CA ASP A 144 -28.20 24.90 41.43
C ASP A 144 -27.75 23.95 42.57
N MET A 145 -27.09 22.87 42.19
CA MET A 145 -26.63 21.82 43.13
C MET A 145 -25.12 21.84 43.37
N SER A 146 -24.43 22.91 42.98
CA SER A 146 -22.96 23.07 43.06
C SER A 146 -22.37 22.81 44.46
N ALA A 147 -23.16 22.93 45.52
CA ALA A 147 -22.71 22.73 46.91
C ALA A 147 -23.01 21.32 47.48
N MET A 148 -23.58 20.40 46.71
CA MET A 148 -23.98 19.07 47.19
C MET A 148 -22.84 18.05 47.06
N VAL A 149 -22.42 17.42 48.17
CA VAL A 149 -21.33 16.43 48.23
C VAL A 149 -21.84 15.12 48.83
N GLY A 150 -21.74 14.00 48.10
CA GLY A 150 -22.07 12.66 48.60
C GLY A 150 -23.58 12.38 48.74
N THR A 151 -24.40 12.93 47.85
CA THR A 151 -25.87 12.82 47.85
C THR A 151 -26.36 11.76 46.85
N THR A 152 -27.40 11.01 47.20
CA THR A 152 -28.08 10.07 46.29
C THR A 152 -29.40 10.68 45.82
N ILE A 153 -29.64 10.72 44.51
CA ILE A 153 -30.88 11.25 43.93
C ILE A 153 -31.68 10.07 43.37
N TYR A 154 -32.92 9.92 43.80
CA TYR A 154 -33.87 8.92 43.31
C TYR A 154 -34.92 9.59 42.42
N VAL A 155 -35.10 9.13 41.19
CA VAL A 155 -36.14 9.65 40.27
C VAL A 155 -37.15 8.55 39.96
N LEU A 156 -38.44 8.82 40.20
CA LEU A 156 -39.49 7.80 40.17
C LEU A 156 -40.29 7.74 38.85
N ASN A 157 -40.21 8.77 37.99
CA ASN A 157 -40.98 8.88 36.74
C ASN A 157 -40.13 9.44 35.59
N SER A 158 -40.54 9.18 34.34
CA SER A 158 -39.90 9.64 33.10
C SER A 158 -39.91 11.17 32.98
N LEU A 159 -38.91 11.83 33.56
CA LEU A 159 -38.80 13.29 33.61
C LEU A 159 -37.56 13.74 32.84
N ALA A 160 -37.73 14.58 31.81
CA ALA A 160 -36.59 15.30 31.23
C ALA A 160 -36.11 16.36 32.23
N LEU A 161 -35.06 16.04 32.98
CA LEU A 161 -34.51 16.91 34.02
C LEU A 161 -33.44 17.82 33.43
N THR A 162 -33.69 19.13 33.50
CA THR A 162 -32.76 20.19 33.08
C THR A 162 -32.27 20.92 34.33
N GLY A 163 -30.96 20.89 34.62
CA GLY A 163 -30.41 21.53 35.83
C GLY A 163 -28.93 21.89 35.71
N VAL A 164 -28.49 22.93 36.43
CA VAL A 164 -27.08 23.35 36.48
C VAL A 164 -26.32 22.47 37.48
N LEU A 165 -25.39 21.67 36.95
CA LEU A 165 -24.52 20.77 37.70
C LEU A 165 -23.08 21.29 37.54
N ALA A 166 -22.73 22.41 38.21
CA ALA A 166 -21.41 23.03 38.12
C ALA A 166 -20.58 22.76 39.39
N GLY A 167 -19.31 22.36 39.26
CA GLY A 167 -18.31 22.47 40.34
C GLY A 167 -18.29 21.38 41.44
N PHE A 168 -18.48 20.10 41.11
CA PHE A 168 -18.40 19.03 42.13
C PHE A 168 -16.98 18.72 42.61
N GLY A 169 -16.85 18.47 43.92
CA GLY A 169 -15.66 17.92 44.57
C GLY A 169 -15.85 16.52 45.19
N GLY A 170 -16.94 15.81 44.89
CA GLY A 170 -17.24 14.49 45.46
C GLY A 170 -18.29 13.67 44.67
N PRO A 171 -18.55 12.41 45.06
CA PRO A 171 -19.37 11.47 44.30
C PRO A 171 -20.88 11.79 44.38
N ILE A 172 -21.60 11.57 43.27
CA ILE A 172 -23.06 11.68 43.16
C ILE A 172 -23.60 10.35 42.61
N ASP A 173 -24.65 9.83 43.25
CA ASP A 173 -25.31 8.59 42.85
C ASP A 173 -26.76 8.88 42.43
N ILE A 174 -27.10 8.68 41.16
CA ILE A 174 -28.43 8.90 40.59
C ILE A 174 -29.06 7.54 40.27
N LYS A 175 -30.18 7.24 40.92
CA LYS A 175 -30.91 5.97 40.79
C LYS A 175 -32.33 6.20 40.26
N GLU A 176 -32.73 5.45 39.25
CA GLU A 176 -34.13 5.40 38.84
C GLU A 176 -34.93 4.36 39.66
N GLY A 177 -36.18 4.69 39.98
CA GLY A 177 -37.18 3.74 40.46
C GLY A 177 -38.06 3.25 39.31
N ARG A 178 -38.12 1.92 39.10
CA ARG A 178 -39.10 1.14 38.29
C ARG A 178 -39.59 1.72 36.93
N SER A 179 -38.84 2.59 36.25
CA SER A 179 -39.21 3.10 34.93
C SER A 179 -38.85 2.10 33.82
N LEU A 180 -39.73 1.97 32.81
CA LEU A 180 -39.54 1.14 31.61
C LEU A 180 -39.02 1.95 30.41
N THR A 181 -38.75 3.25 30.58
CA THR A 181 -38.30 4.15 29.50
C THR A 181 -37.08 4.97 29.96
N PRO A 182 -36.04 5.12 29.12
CA PRO A 182 -34.81 5.82 29.50
C PRO A 182 -35.07 7.31 29.79
N VAL A 183 -34.66 7.79 30.97
CA VAL A 183 -34.65 9.23 31.27
C VAL A 183 -33.41 9.89 30.68
N THR A 184 -33.56 11.12 30.17
CA THR A 184 -32.43 11.94 29.69
C THR A 184 -32.10 12.98 30.74
N TRP A 185 -30.86 12.96 31.24
CA TRP A 185 -30.32 13.98 32.13
C TRP A 185 -29.55 15.02 31.34
N THR A 186 -29.86 16.29 31.54
CA THR A 186 -29.09 17.40 30.95
C THR A 186 -28.38 18.18 32.05
N ALA A 187 -27.05 18.05 32.14
CA ALA A 187 -26.23 18.92 32.97
C ALA A 187 -25.97 20.23 32.22
N CYS A 188 -26.57 21.34 32.63
CA CYS A 188 -26.45 22.63 31.94
C CYS A 188 -25.33 23.49 32.54
N GLY A 189 -24.29 23.79 31.75
CA GLY A 189 -23.44 24.97 31.91
C GLY A 189 -22.43 24.92 33.07
N GLY A 190 -21.16 24.69 32.73
CA GLY A 190 -20.02 24.75 33.66
C GLY A 190 -19.05 23.58 33.45
N LEU A 191 -17.80 23.75 33.89
CA LEU A 191 -16.80 22.68 33.86
C LEU A 191 -17.19 21.59 34.89
N LEU A 192 -17.50 20.38 34.42
CA LEU A 192 -17.61 19.22 35.31
C LEU A 192 -16.21 18.78 35.76
N GLY A 193 -15.90 19.01 37.04
CA GLY A 193 -14.63 18.64 37.68
C GLY A 193 -14.54 17.16 38.11
N ALA A 194 -13.41 16.79 38.74
CA ALA A 194 -13.10 15.42 39.13
C ALA A 194 -14.09 14.84 40.18
N GLY A 195 -14.53 13.58 39.98
CA GLY A 195 -15.50 12.91 40.87
C GLY A 195 -16.04 11.59 40.29
N THR A 196 -16.88 10.87 41.05
CA THR A 196 -17.61 9.69 40.54
C THR A 196 -19.07 10.06 40.31
N LEU A 197 -19.53 9.96 39.06
CA LEU A 197 -20.95 10.06 38.74
C LEU A 197 -21.47 8.66 38.46
N THR A 198 -22.28 8.13 39.38
CA THR A 198 -22.99 6.87 39.19
C THR A 198 -24.38 7.21 38.68
N ALA A 199 -24.75 6.74 37.50
CA ALA A 199 -26.11 6.90 36.98
C ALA A 199 -26.64 5.53 36.53
N ALA A 200 -27.80 5.14 37.04
CA ALA A 200 -28.48 3.92 36.62
C ALA A 200 -29.58 4.26 35.60
N ASN A 201 -29.71 3.44 34.54
CA ASN A 201 -30.84 3.42 33.59
C ASN A 201 -31.12 4.67 32.72
N THR A 202 -30.12 5.51 32.39
CA THR A 202 -30.38 6.80 31.70
C THR A 202 -29.42 7.16 30.57
N ASN A 203 -29.92 8.01 29.65
CA ASN A 203 -29.08 8.79 28.74
C ASN A 203 -28.53 10.00 29.49
N LEU A 204 -27.22 10.23 29.43
CA LEU A 204 -26.59 11.37 30.05
C LEU A 204 -26.13 12.35 28.97
N THR A 205 -26.74 13.53 28.92
CA THR A 205 -26.27 14.66 28.12
C THR A 205 -25.57 15.66 29.02
N VAL A 206 -24.30 15.94 28.75
CA VAL A 206 -23.56 17.03 29.39
C VAL A 206 -23.50 18.20 28.43
N ASN A 207 -24.13 19.32 28.83
CA ASN A 207 -24.03 20.59 28.11
C ASN A 207 -22.84 21.41 28.60
N GLY A 208 -21.74 21.38 27.82
CA GLY A 208 -20.49 22.09 28.11
C GLY A 208 -19.26 21.18 28.11
N ASP A 209 -18.12 21.73 28.55
CA ASP A 209 -16.84 21.02 28.65
C ASP A 209 -16.80 20.13 29.90
N VAL A 210 -16.25 18.92 29.74
CA VAL A 210 -15.92 17.96 30.81
C VAL A 210 -14.40 17.91 30.93
N ALA A 211 -13.84 18.25 32.10
CA ALA A 211 -12.40 18.06 32.33
C ALA A 211 -12.09 17.60 33.77
N GLY A 212 -11.18 16.64 33.88
CA GLY A 212 -10.76 16.07 35.16
C GLY A 212 -11.08 14.58 35.26
N ASP A 213 -10.68 13.97 36.38
CA ASP A 213 -10.85 12.53 36.61
C ASP A 213 -12.31 12.17 36.95
N LEU A 214 -13.20 12.27 35.96
CA LEU A 214 -14.60 11.87 36.08
C LEU A 214 -14.72 10.35 35.89
N THR A 215 -15.04 9.62 36.96
CA THR A 215 -15.38 8.19 36.89
C THR A 215 -16.88 8.04 36.69
N LEU A 216 -17.31 7.70 35.48
CA LEU A 216 -18.71 7.39 35.19
C LEU A 216 -18.99 5.91 35.47
N ASN A 217 -19.74 5.61 36.54
CA ASN A 217 -20.06 4.25 36.91
C ASN A 217 -21.53 3.92 36.65
N LEU A 218 -21.84 3.38 35.47
CA LEU A 218 -23.21 3.06 35.08
C LEU A 218 -23.54 1.59 35.42
N THR A 219 -23.77 1.27 36.71
CA THR A 219 -24.02 -0.10 37.19
C THR A 219 -25.51 -0.51 37.17
N GLY A 220 -25.77 -1.79 36.86
CA GLY A 220 -27.08 -2.44 37.02
C GLY A 220 -27.96 -2.50 35.77
N MET A 221 -28.33 -3.73 35.37
CA MET A 221 -29.50 -4.13 34.55
C MET A 221 -29.41 -4.12 33.00
N THR A 222 -30.31 -4.94 32.41
CA THR A 222 -30.09 -5.83 31.26
C THR A 222 -30.80 -5.45 29.95
N THR A 223 -31.38 -4.27 29.78
CA THR A 223 -32.15 -3.93 28.56
C THR A 223 -32.20 -2.43 28.22
N ALA A 224 -31.81 -2.12 26.96
CA ALA A 224 -32.13 -0.99 26.07
C ALA A 224 -31.67 0.46 26.39
N ALA A 225 -31.04 1.08 25.38
CA ALA A 225 -30.67 2.51 25.19
C ALA A 225 -29.78 3.20 26.25
N ARG A 226 -28.49 3.41 25.92
CA ARG A 226 -27.48 4.04 26.79
C ARG A 226 -26.57 5.01 25.99
N ALA A 227 -26.85 6.31 25.96
CA ALA A 227 -25.96 7.29 25.32
C ALA A 227 -25.34 8.26 26.33
N LEU A 228 -24.02 8.47 26.23
CA LEU A 228 -23.33 9.62 26.83
C LEU A 228 -23.12 10.65 25.73
N VAL A 229 -23.73 11.81 25.82
CA VAL A 229 -23.57 12.90 24.86
C VAL A 229 -22.90 14.08 25.57
N VAL A 230 -21.73 14.50 25.09
CA VAL A 230 -21.05 15.72 25.56
C VAL A 230 -21.16 16.75 24.45
N THR A 231 -21.79 17.90 24.70
CA THR A 231 -21.93 18.96 23.67
C THR A 231 -20.72 19.90 23.59
N GLY A 232 -19.86 19.92 24.62
CA GLY A 232 -18.54 20.55 24.60
C GLY A 232 -17.39 19.54 24.44
N SER A 233 -16.21 19.92 24.90
CA SER A 233 -15.00 19.09 24.91
C SER A 233 -15.00 18.09 26.07
N PHE A 234 -14.34 16.95 25.90
CA PHE A 234 -14.14 15.94 26.93
C PHE A 234 -12.64 15.71 27.15
N ALA A 235 -12.14 15.88 28.37
CA ALA A 235 -10.74 15.68 28.72
C ALA A 235 -10.58 14.87 30.02
N THR A 236 -9.76 13.83 29.99
CA THR A 236 -9.42 13.03 31.18
C THR A 236 -7.96 12.62 31.18
N THR A 237 -7.34 12.55 32.36
CA THR A 237 -5.97 12.05 32.56
C THR A 237 -5.91 10.58 32.97
N LYS A 238 -7.06 9.98 33.34
CA LYS A 238 -7.17 8.59 33.76
C LYS A 238 -7.66 7.69 32.64
N ALA A 239 -7.46 6.39 32.82
CA ALA A 239 -7.97 5.40 31.89
C ALA A 239 -9.49 5.48 31.80
N PHE A 240 -10.03 5.42 30.58
CA PHE A 240 -11.45 5.57 30.31
C PHE A 240 -11.93 4.41 29.44
N THR A 241 -13.02 3.77 29.86
CA THR A 241 -13.74 2.80 29.02
C THR A 241 -15.09 3.42 28.69
N SER A 242 -15.44 3.49 27.40
CA SER A 242 -16.75 4.01 27.01
C SER A 242 -17.86 3.09 27.55
N VAL A 243 -19.08 3.62 27.64
CA VAL A 243 -20.18 2.98 28.35
C VAL A 243 -20.52 1.60 27.74
N PRO A 244 -20.41 0.48 28.49
CA PRO A 244 -20.91 -0.81 28.04
C PRO A 244 -22.44 -0.77 28.08
N GLY A 245 -23.09 -0.71 26.92
CA GLY A 245 -24.53 -0.95 26.81
C GLY A 245 -24.81 -2.38 26.37
N ALA A 246 -25.80 -3.04 26.99
CA ALA A 246 -26.38 -4.24 26.41
C ALA A 246 -27.24 -3.81 25.19
N GLY A 247 -26.64 -3.78 24.00
CA GLY A 247 -27.32 -3.41 22.74
C GLY A 247 -26.56 -2.37 21.88
N THR A 248 -27.10 -2.09 20.68
CA THR A 248 -26.54 -1.19 19.65
C THR A 248 -26.58 0.30 19.97
N ASP A 249 -27.05 0.68 21.16
CA ASP A 249 -27.42 2.07 21.47
C ASP A 249 -26.48 2.74 22.50
N GLY A 250 -25.39 2.03 22.87
CA GLY A 250 -24.33 2.41 23.82
C GLY A 250 -23.40 3.57 23.40
N ILE A 251 -23.85 4.53 22.57
CA ILE A 251 -22.93 5.45 21.87
C ILE A 251 -22.45 6.57 22.80
N THR A 252 -21.13 6.74 22.92
CA THR A 252 -20.55 7.98 23.47
C THR A 252 -20.35 8.99 22.34
N THR A 253 -21.07 10.10 22.36
CA THR A 253 -20.96 11.19 21.37
C THR A 253 -20.30 12.41 22.01
N VAL A 254 -19.22 12.92 21.41
CA VAL A 254 -18.56 14.17 21.85
C VAL A 254 -18.62 15.17 20.70
N HIS A 255 -19.25 16.33 20.92
CA HIS A 255 -19.30 17.37 19.90
C HIS A 255 -18.04 18.24 19.90
N GLY A 256 -17.38 18.46 21.03
CA GLY A 256 -16.10 19.19 21.11
C GLY A 256 -14.87 18.30 20.94
N ASN A 257 -13.72 18.79 21.42
CA ASN A 257 -12.47 18.03 21.41
C ASN A 257 -12.51 16.89 22.43
N MET A 258 -11.95 15.72 22.10
CA MET A 258 -11.78 14.61 23.02
C MET A 258 -10.28 14.40 23.30
N VAL A 259 -9.85 14.59 24.55
CA VAL A 259 -8.45 14.47 24.97
C VAL A 259 -8.33 13.39 26.06
N LEU A 260 -7.54 12.36 25.79
CA LEU A 260 -7.40 11.18 26.64
C LEU A 260 -5.94 11.01 27.02
N GLY A 261 -5.60 11.31 28.28
CA GLY A 261 -4.23 11.28 28.81
C GLY A 261 -3.69 9.89 29.14
N ALA A 262 -4.55 8.87 29.19
CA ALA A 262 -4.18 7.49 29.50
C ALA A 262 -4.88 6.51 28.54
N ALA A 263 -4.84 5.20 28.86
CA ALA A 263 -5.44 4.16 28.02
C ALA A 263 -6.96 4.36 27.86
N PHE A 264 -7.44 4.13 26.64
CA PHE A 264 -8.85 4.31 26.26
C PHE A 264 -9.38 3.03 25.63
N THR A 265 -10.57 2.58 26.03
CA THR A 265 -11.22 1.41 25.44
C THR A 265 -12.64 1.77 24.98
N THR A 266 -12.96 1.55 23.70
CA THR A 266 -14.37 1.61 23.26
C THR A 266 -15.11 0.36 23.72
N ALA A 267 -16.39 0.49 24.03
CA ALA A 267 -17.30 -0.58 24.38
C ALA A 267 -18.74 -0.22 23.96
N GLY A 268 -19.64 -1.20 24.01
CA GLY A 268 -21.04 -1.00 23.63
C GLY A 268 -21.18 -0.71 22.14
N ALA A 269 -21.85 0.38 21.79
CA ALA A 269 -22.10 0.78 20.41
C ALA A 269 -21.00 1.65 19.79
N GLY A 270 -19.92 1.88 20.54
CA GLY A 270 -18.78 2.67 20.06
C GLY A 270 -18.79 4.12 20.50
N VAL A 271 -17.89 4.90 19.89
CA VAL A 271 -17.65 6.31 20.22
C VAL A 271 -17.66 7.14 18.95
N THR A 272 -18.32 8.30 18.98
CA THR A 272 -18.37 9.26 17.88
C THR A 272 -17.91 10.65 18.35
N VAL A 273 -16.94 11.25 17.67
CA VAL A 273 -16.51 12.64 17.88
C VAL A 273 -16.98 13.46 16.69
N THR A 274 -18.00 14.31 16.85
CA THR A 274 -18.73 14.90 15.72
C THR A 274 -18.16 16.23 15.24
N ALA A 275 -17.70 17.13 16.11
CA ALA A 275 -17.23 18.47 15.71
C ALA A 275 -15.85 18.91 16.26
N GLY A 276 -15.12 18.05 16.98
CA GLY A 276 -13.76 18.36 17.48
C GLY A 276 -12.70 17.30 17.17
N ASN A 277 -11.47 17.59 17.58
CA ASN A 277 -10.32 16.70 17.42
C ASN A 277 -10.32 15.60 18.49
N LEU A 278 -9.81 14.42 18.15
CA LEU A 278 -9.51 13.35 19.10
C LEU A 278 -7.99 13.28 19.33
N SER A 279 -7.55 13.26 20.59
CA SER A 279 -6.15 13.08 20.97
C SER A 279 -6.04 12.07 22.11
N ALA A 280 -5.55 10.87 21.81
CA ALA A 280 -5.31 9.81 22.78
C ALA A 280 -3.80 9.58 23.00
N ALA A 281 -3.32 9.96 24.19
CA ALA A 281 -1.92 9.81 24.59
C ALA A 281 -1.58 8.39 25.10
N GLY A 282 -2.58 7.61 25.51
CA GLY A 282 -2.41 6.19 25.86
C GLY A 282 -2.75 5.22 24.73
N LEU A 283 -2.68 3.92 25.02
CA LEU A 283 -3.17 2.87 24.12
C LEU A 283 -4.68 3.00 23.96
N THR A 284 -5.14 3.12 22.72
CA THR A 284 -6.56 3.04 22.36
C THR A 284 -6.91 1.62 21.93
N THR A 285 -7.86 0.99 22.60
CA THR A 285 -8.42 -0.31 22.22
C THR A 285 -9.84 -0.13 21.73
N VAL A 286 -10.08 -0.32 20.45
CA VAL A 286 -11.44 -0.32 19.90
C VAL A 286 -11.98 -1.74 20.03
N ALA A 287 -12.96 -1.97 20.89
CA ALA A 287 -13.49 -3.31 21.14
C ALA A 287 -14.34 -3.80 19.96
N ALA A 288 -14.49 -5.12 19.86
CA ALA A 288 -15.34 -5.74 18.85
C ALA A 288 -16.78 -5.20 18.95
N LEU A 289 -17.39 -4.92 17.79
CA LEU A 289 -18.73 -4.34 17.65
C LEU A 289 -18.89 -2.90 18.20
N ALA A 290 -17.81 -2.24 18.62
CA ALA A 290 -17.85 -0.90 19.20
C ALA A 290 -16.98 0.08 18.37
N PRO A 291 -17.45 0.52 17.18
CA PRO A 291 -16.65 1.33 16.26
C PRO A 291 -16.24 2.68 16.86
N LEU A 292 -15.15 3.25 16.37
CA LEU A 292 -14.70 4.61 16.70
C LEU A 292 -14.84 5.49 15.46
N VAL A 293 -15.58 6.59 15.56
CA VAL A 293 -15.80 7.53 14.46
C VAL A 293 -15.40 8.94 14.88
N VAL A 294 -14.61 9.62 14.05
CA VAL A 294 -14.28 11.05 14.17
C VAL A 294 -14.75 11.72 12.89
N THR A 295 -15.76 12.57 12.97
CA THR A 295 -16.46 13.10 11.79
C THR A 295 -15.78 14.34 11.22
N ALA A 296 -15.51 15.37 12.03
CA ALA A 296 -15.02 16.66 11.54
C ALA A 296 -13.54 16.97 11.86
N GLY A 297 -13.04 16.50 13.01
CA GLY A 297 -11.70 16.85 13.49
C GLY A 297 -10.61 15.84 13.13
N ASN A 298 -9.37 16.23 13.41
CA ASN A 298 -8.20 15.34 13.30
C ASN A 298 -8.21 14.31 14.43
N ALA A 299 -7.60 13.15 14.20
CA ALA A 299 -7.44 12.11 15.21
C ALA A 299 -5.96 11.80 15.43
N SER A 300 -5.52 11.80 16.68
CA SER A 300 -4.16 11.43 17.08
C SER A 300 -4.21 10.31 18.09
N PHE A 301 -3.48 9.23 17.82
CA PHE A 301 -3.36 8.05 18.68
C PHE A 301 -1.89 7.79 18.99
N ASN A 302 -1.56 7.60 20.26
CA ASN A 302 -0.23 7.13 20.63
C ASN A 302 -0.05 5.64 20.28
N ALA A 303 -1.07 4.81 20.46
CA ALA A 303 -1.10 3.44 19.94
C ALA A 303 -2.56 3.01 19.75
N LEU A 304 -2.81 2.10 18.82
CA LEU A 304 -4.16 1.64 18.49
C LEU A 304 -4.21 0.11 18.33
N THR A 305 -5.15 -0.53 19.02
CA THR A 305 -5.61 -1.88 18.73
C THR A 305 -7.07 -1.79 18.29
N ALA A 306 -7.33 -2.01 17.00
CA ALA A 306 -8.67 -1.99 16.43
C ALA A 306 -9.24 -3.41 16.30
N ASN A 307 -10.33 -3.69 17.01
CA ASN A 307 -11.13 -4.91 16.84
C ASN A 307 -12.51 -4.64 16.20
N ALA A 308 -12.78 -3.39 15.84
CA ALA A 308 -13.91 -2.91 15.06
C ALA A 308 -13.47 -1.68 14.26
N ALA A 309 -14.33 -1.20 13.37
CA ALA A 309 -14.00 -0.11 12.46
C ALA A 309 -13.54 1.17 13.19
N VAL A 310 -12.51 1.81 12.64
CA VAL A 310 -12.03 3.14 13.05
C VAL A 310 -12.13 4.06 11.85
N THR A 311 -12.95 5.10 11.94
CA THR A 311 -13.21 6.02 10.82
C THR A 311 -12.90 7.45 11.22
N VAL A 312 -12.00 8.11 10.49
CA VAL A 312 -11.74 9.56 10.58
C VAL A 312 -12.21 10.15 9.25
N THR A 313 -13.31 10.91 9.24
CA THR A 313 -14.03 11.23 8.00
C THR A 313 -13.48 12.49 7.32
N ALA A 314 -13.36 13.61 8.02
CA ALA A 314 -12.96 14.89 7.41
C ALA A 314 -11.61 15.43 7.91
N GLY A 315 -10.98 14.77 8.88
CA GLY A 315 -9.69 15.17 9.45
C GLY A 315 -8.55 14.24 9.05
N ASP A 316 -7.33 14.69 9.36
CA ASP A 316 -6.12 13.89 9.23
C ASP A 316 -5.98 12.95 10.43
N ALA A 317 -5.31 11.82 10.23
CA ALA A 317 -5.06 10.83 11.28
C ALA A 317 -3.56 10.63 11.54
N THR A 318 -3.14 10.67 12.80
CA THR A 318 -1.76 10.41 13.20
C THR A 318 -1.71 9.26 14.21
N PHE A 319 -0.85 8.27 13.97
CA PHE A 319 -0.62 7.12 14.82
C PHE A 319 0.85 7.08 15.20
N ALA A 320 1.20 7.61 16.37
CA ALA A 320 2.60 7.78 16.78
C ALA A 320 3.30 6.44 17.07
N GLY A 321 2.57 5.46 17.58
CA GLY A 321 3.05 4.13 17.93
C GLY A 321 2.32 3.04 17.15
N ALA A 322 2.38 1.81 17.68
CA ALA A 322 1.90 0.63 16.95
C ALA A 322 0.39 0.67 16.70
N VAL A 323 -0.01 0.28 15.49
CA VAL A 323 -1.39 0.08 15.06
C VAL A 323 -1.59 -1.40 14.73
N SER A 324 -2.58 -2.03 15.36
CA SER A 324 -2.98 -3.42 15.11
C SER A 324 -4.46 -3.48 14.79
N ALA A 325 -4.81 -3.68 13.51
CA ALA A 325 -6.16 -4.01 13.09
C ALA A 325 -6.35 -5.53 13.25
N ALA A 326 -6.79 -5.93 14.44
CA ALA A 326 -6.70 -7.28 14.96
C ALA A 326 -7.94 -8.16 14.66
N HIS A 327 -8.98 -7.59 14.07
CA HIS A 327 -10.21 -8.33 13.75
C HIS A 327 -10.64 -8.08 12.30
N ALA A 328 -11.30 -9.06 11.66
CA ALA A 328 -11.61 -9.03 10.23
C ALA A 328 -12.59 -7.92 9.79
N ASN A 329 -13.23 -7.22 10.74
CA ASN A 329 -14.10 -6.07 10.49
C ASN A 329 -13.50 -4.75 11.03
N ALA A 330 -12.21 -4.78 11.41
CA ALA A 330 -11.50 -3.64 11.98
C ALA A 330 -10.94 -2.72 10.89
N ASP A 331 -11.78 -2.36 9.92
CA ASP A 331 -11.39 -1.44 8.85
C ASP A 331 -10.99 -0.10 9.44
N ILE A 332 -9.83 0.41 9.03
CA ILE A 332 -9.35 1.75 9.37
C ILE A 332 -9.56 2.63 8.14
N THR A 333 -10.38 3.66 8.26
CA THR A 333 -10.66 4.61 7.18
C THR A 333 -10.26 6.02 7.60
N VAL A 334 -9.48 6.69 6.77
CA VAL A 334 -9.05 8.09 6.96
C VAL A 334 -9.42 8.88 5.71
N GLY A 335 -10.31 9.85 5.83
CA GLY A 335 -10.83 10.62 4.70
C GLY A 335 -9.91 11.76 4.24
N ARG A 336 -8.79 11.98 4.91
CA ARG A 336 -7.71 12.87 4.46
C ARG A 336 -6.34 12.20 4.55
N ASP A 337 -5.36 12.85 5.16
CA ASP A 337 -3.98 12.37 5.23
C ASP A 337 -3.79 11.49 6.48
N ALA A 338 -2.99 10.44 6.36
CA ALA A 338 -2.69 9.51 7.44
C ALA A 338 -1.17 9.40 7.66
N THR A 339 -0.72 9.43 8.91
CA THR A 339 0.68 9.19 9.28
C THR A 339 0.77 8.08 10.32
N PHE A 340 1.52 7.03 10.01
CA PHE A 340 1.79 5.88 10.86
C PHE A 340 3.26 5.86 11.22
N SER A 341 3.58 6.35 12.42
CA SER A 341 4.98 6.45 12.87
C SER A 341 5.50 5.16 13.51
N GLY A 342 4.62 4.37 14.12
CA GLY A 342 4.92 3.03 14.60
C GLY A 342 4.60 1.94 13.57
N THR A 343 4.75 0.67 13.98
CA THR A 343 4.41 -0.49 13.16
C THR A 343 2.92 -0.51 12.84
N PHE A 344 2.55 -0.75 11.58
CA PHE A 344 1.18 -1.05 11.17
C PHE A 344 1.05 -2.55 10.90
N GLY A 345 0.10 -3.21 11.58
CA GLY A 345 -0.26 -4.60 11.37
C GLY A 345 -1.75 -4.77 11.15
N SER A 346 -2.13 -5.66 10.22
CA SER A 346 -3.54 -6.00 9.97
C SER A 346 -3.72 -7.51 9.77
N VAL A 347 -4.88 -8.03 10.21
CA VAL A 347 -5.36 -9.40 9.92
C VAL A 347 -6.22 -9.45 8.65
N THR A 348 -6.42 -10.63 8.10
CA THR A 348 -7.27 -10.81 6.91
C THR A 348 -8.68 -10.27 7.13
N GLY A 349 -9.15 -9.44 6.19
CA GLY A 349 -10.43 -8.74 6.25
C GLY A 349 -10.35 -7.32 6.83
N ALA A 350 -9.31 -6.98 7.59
CA ALA A 350 -9.15 -5.65 8.20
C ALA A 350 -8.41 -4.69 7.26
N ASN A 351 -9.15 -3.91 6.48
CA ASN A 351 -8.58 -3.05 5.44
C ASN A 351 -8.15 -1.69 6.00
N LEU A 352 -7.22 -1.05 5.31
CA LEU A 352 -6.86 0.35 5.50
C LEU A 352 -7.23 1.13 4.25
N ALA A 353 -8.06 2.17 4.41
CA ALA A 353 -8.41 3.10 3.34
C ALA A 353 -8.01 4.53 3.74
N VAL A 354 -7.20 5.19 2.89
CA VAL A 354 -6.78 6.59 3.07
C VAL A 354 -7.16 7.37 1.81
N ALA A 355 -8.03 8.37 1.94
CA ALA A 355 -8.60 9.07 0.79
C ALA A 355 -7.68 10.17 0.20
N ARG A 356 -6.59 10.52 0.88
CA ARG A 356 -5.53 11.39 0.34
C ARG A 356 -4.17 10.72 0.48
N ASN A 357 -3.26 11.25 1.29
CA ASN A 357 -1.89 10.79 1.35
C ASN A 357 -1.63 9.93 2.59
N ALA A 358 -0.75 8.93 2.48
CA ALA A 358 -0.35 8.08 3.60
C ALA A 358 1.16 8.02 3.77
N VAL A 359 1.65 8.22 4.99
CA VAL A 359 3.07 8.06 5.34
C VAL A 359 3.23 6.98 6.40
N PHE A 360 4.02 5.97 6.12
CA PHE A 360 4.37 4.89 7.02
C PHE A 360 5.88 4.94 7.31
N THR A 361 6.26 5.36 8.52
CA THR A 361 7.67 5.36 8.92
C THR A 361 8.06 4.08 9.66
N GLY A 362 7.11 3.38 10.25
CA GLY A 362 7.29 2.05 10.85
C GLY A 362 7.05 0.92 9.85
N VAL A 363 7.40 -0.30 10.25
CA VAL A 363 7.19 -1.51 9.44
C VAL A 363 5.70 -1.74 9.19
N VAL A 364 5.34 -2.14 7.97
CA VAL A 364 3.96 -2.43 7.58
C VAL A 364 3.82 -3.91 7.28
N THR A 365 2.86 -4.58 7.92
CA THR A 365 2.44 -5.96 7.60
C THR A 365 0.94 -5.98 7.40
N SER A 366 0.49 -6.02 6.15
CA SER A 366 -0.93 -6.00 5.81
C SER A 366 -1.44 -7.38 5.44
N SER A 367 -2.49 -7.83 6.12
CA SER A 367 -3.23 -9.04 5.71
C SER A 367 -4.64 -8.73 5.19
N GLY A 368 -5.17 -7.54 5.49
CA GLY A 368 -6.22 -6.87 4.70
C GLY A 368 -5.64 -5.91 3.66
N ALA A 369 -6.50 -5.38 2.80
CA ALA A 369 -6.07 -4.49 1.72
C ALA A 369 -5.60 -3.13 2.26
N ILE A 370 -4.61 -2.53 1.62
CA ILE A 370 -4.25 -1.12 1.79
C ILE A 370 -4.66 -0.38 0.52
N ALA A 371 -5.52 0.62 0.65
CA ALA A 371 -5.92 1.50 -0.44
C ALA A 371 -5.63 2.96 -0.06
N VAL A 372 -4.71 3.61 -0.78
CA VAL A 372 -4.38 5.03 -0.63
C VAL A 372 -4.76 5.72 -1.94
N THR A 373 -5.67 6.70 -1.90
CA THR A 373 -6.16 7.34 -3.14
C THR A 373 -5.16 8.36 -3.70
N GLY A 374 -4.42 9.06 -2.84
CA GLY A 374 -3.32 9.95 -3.22
C GLY A 374 -1.96 9.26 -3.09
N ASP A 375 -0.97 10.00 -2.62
CA ASP A 375 0.42 9.53 -2.57
C ASP A 375 0.69 8.68 -1.31
N ALA A 376 1.55 7.67 -1.45
CA ALA A 376 1.98 6.83 -0.34
C ALA A 376 3.50 6.80 -0.17
N THR A 377 3.98 6.87 1.07
CA THR A 377 5.40 6.68 1.40
C THR A 377 5.56 5.59 2.44
N PHE A 378 6.38 4.60 2.14
CA PHE A 378 6.77 3.51 3.04
C PHE A 378 8.27 3.62 3.33
N SER A 379 8.64 4.28 4.43
CA SER A 379 10.04 4.51 4.78
C SER A 379 10.72 3.26 5.35
N ALA A 380 9.94 2.34 5.94
CA ALA A 380 10.42 1.05 6.44
C ALA A 380 9.88 -0.10 5.57
N ALA A 381 10.16 -1.35 5.98
CA ALA A 381 9.76 -2.52 5.22
C ALA A 381 8.23 -2.67 5.11
N LEU A 382 7.76 -3.09 3.94
CA LEU A 382 6.37 -3.45 3.65
C LEU A 382 6.29 -4.95 3.35
N THR A 383 5.47 -5.67 4.11
CA THR A 383 5.02 -7.04 3.79
C THR A 383 3.53 -7.01 3.47
N ALA A 384 3.20 -7.23 2.21
CA ALA A 384 1.83 -7.28 1.72
C ALA A 384 1.39 -8.75 1.58
N ASN A 385 0.42 -9.17 2.39
CA ASN A 385 -0.28 -10.46 2.24
C ASN A 385 -1.63 -10.30 1.53
N SER A 386 -2.00 -9.06 1.18
CA SER A 386 -3.21 -8.72 0.43
C SER A 386 -2.92 -7.55 -0.51
N THR A 387 -3.96 -7.04 -1.18
CA THR A 387 -3.81 -5.99 -2.18
C THR A 387 -3.27 -4.70 -1.58
N VAL A 388 -2.31 -4.06 -2.25
CA VAL A 388 -1.86 -2.69 -1.98
C VAL A 388 -2.12 -1.86 -3.22
N SER A 389 -2.92 -0.81 -3.08
CA SER A 389 -3.25 0.11 -4.18
C SER A 389 -2.96 1.55 -3.77
N VAL A 390 -2.19 2.24 -4.60
CA VAL A 390 -1.85 3.66 -4.44
C VAL A 390 -2.31 4.39 -5.70
N GLY A 391 -3.25 5.34 -5.55
CA GLY A 391 -3.81 6.10 -6.67
C GLY A 391 -2.95 7.28 -7.13
N GLY A 392 -2.01 7.73 -6.30
CA GLY A 392 -0.98 8.70 -6.64
C GLY A 392 0.40 8.05 -6.80
N ASN A 393 1.44 8.80 -6.45
CA ASN A 393 2.82 8.34 -6.48
C ASN A 393 3.14 7.49 -5.24
N ALA A 394 4.05 6.53 -5.38
CA ALA A 394 4.48 5.67 -4.27
C ALA A 394 6.01 5.66 -4.11
N ALA A 395 6.48 5.86 -2.89
CA ALA A 395 7.89 5.73 -2.53
C ALA A 395 8.09 4.63 -1.48
N PHE A 396 8.96 3.66 -1.78
CA PHE A 396 9.29 2.53 -0.91
C PHE A 396 10.79 2.56 -0.59
N SER A 397 11.14 3.19 0.53
CA SER A 397 12.55 3.27 0.96
C SER A 397 13.02 1.96 1.59
N GLY A 398 12.13 1.21 2.23
CA GLY A 398 12.41 -0.12 2.78
C GLY A 398 12.15 -1.26 1.79
N ASN A 399 12.48 -2.48 2.20
CA ASN A 399 12.21 -3.68 1.39
C ASN A 399 10.71 -3.93 1.26
N VAL A 400 10.28 -4.33 0.07
CA VAL A 400 8.89 -4.67 -0.26
C VAL A 400 8.80 -6.16 -0.54
N THR A 401 7.91 -6.85 0.18
CA THR A 401 7.58 -8.26 -0.05
C THR A 401 6.09 -8.41 -0.34
N ALA A 402 5.74 -8.85 -1.55
CA ALA A 402 4.36 -9.19 -1.93
C ALA A 402 4.18 -10.71 -1.91
N ASN A 403 3.44 -11.21 -0.93
CA ASN A 403 3.17 -12.63 -0.75
C ASN A 403 2.05 -13.12 -1.67
N ALA A 404 1.84 -14.44 -1.72
CA ALA A 404 0.83 -15.06 -2.60
C ALA A 404 -0.54 -14.37 -2.44
N THR A 405 -1.16 -13.99 -3.57
CA THR A 405 -2.40 -13.19 -3.70
C THR A 405 -2.31 -11.68 -3.46
N ALA A 406 -1.14 -11.13 -3.08
CA ALA A 406 -0.97 -9.70 -2.90
C ALA A 406 -0.68 -8.98 -4.24
N ALA A 407 -1.72 -8.52 -4.92
CA ALA A 407 -1.56 -7.61 -6.06
C ALA A 407 -1.11 -6.23 -5.56
N MET A 408 -0.09 -5.65 -6.17
CA MET A 408 0.34 -4.27 -5.90
C MET A 408 0.10 -3.41 -7.14
N SER A 409 -0.54 -2.25 -6.95
CA SER A 409 -0.81 -1.28 -8.01
C SER A 409 -0.44 0.14 -7.57
N VAL A 410 0.23 0.88 -8.45
CA VAL A 410 0.54 2.31 -8.28
C VAL A 410 0.12 3.02 -9.57
N ALA A 411 -0.86 3.92 -9.49
CA ALA A 411 -1.35 4.64 -10.67
C ALA A 411 -0.45 5.83 -11.07
N GLY A 412 0.34 6.36 -10.14
CA GLY A 412 1.38 7.36 -10.42
C GLY A 412 2.76 6.75 -10.66
N ASP A 413 3.79 7.57 -10.44
CA ASP A 413 5.19 7.11 -10.46
C ASP A 413 5.52 6.30 -9.19
N ALA A 414 6.41 5.32 -9.33
CA ALA A 414 6.87 4.49 -8.22
C ALA A 414 8.40 4.50 -8.07
N GLU A 415 8.88 4.66 -6.85
CA GLU A 415 10.30 4.50 -6.51
C GLU A 415 10.47 3.40 -5.46
N PHE A 416 11.28 2.39 -5.78
CA PHE A 416 11.68 1.31 -4.88
C PHE A 416 13.18 1.46 -4.57
N SER A 417 13.51 2.11 -3.45
CA SER A 417 14.89 2.24 -3.01
C SER A 417 15.42 0.96 -2.35
N GLY A 418 14.54 0.17 -1.73
CA GLY A 418 14.84 -1.16 -1.18
C GLY A 418 14.68 -2.30 -2.19
N THR A 419 14.86 -3.54 -1.73
CA THR A 419 14.61 -4.74 -2.54
C THR A 419 13.11 -4.95 -2.75
N LEU A 420 12.71 -5.28 -3.98
CA LEU A 420 11.35 -5.77 -4.29
C LEU A 420 11.39 -7.29 -4.46
N THR A 421 10.53 -8.00 -3.72
CA THR A 421 10.36 -9.46 -3.86
C THR A 421 8.87 -9.79 -3.96
N THR A 422 8.46 -10.46 -5.04
CA THR A 422 7.09 -10.91 -5.21
C THR A 422 7.02 -12.42 -5.37
N ASN A 423 5.91 -13.02 -4.93
CA ASN A 423 5.60 -14.42 -5.17
C ASN A 423 5.07 -14.63 -6.60
N ALA A 424 5.12 -15.87 -7.12
CA ALA A 424 4.68 -16.28 -8.46
C ALA A 424 3.29 -15.77 -8.90
N THR A 425 2.39 -15.51 -7.96
CA THR A 425 1.00 -15.08 -8.22
C THR A 425 0.70 -13.65 -7.77
N ALA A 426 1.71 -12.90 -7.36
CA ALA A 426 1.60 -11.54 -6.85
C ALA A 426 2.06 -10.54 -7.92
N PRO A 427 1.15 -10.03 -8.78
CA PRO A 427 1.53 -9.06 -9.79
C PRO A 427 1.84 -7.70 -9.17
N VAL A 428 2.75 -6.96 -9.81
CA VAL A 428 3.04 -5.56 -9.52
C VAL A 428 2.82 -4.76 -10.79
N THR A 429 2.00 -3.72 -10.70
CA THR A 429 1.69 -2.82 -11.81
C THR A 429 1.96 -1.38 -11.40
N VAL A 430 2.68 -0.65 -12.25
CA VAL A 430 2.93 0.79 -12.11
C VAL A 430 2.49 1.46 -13.41
N ASP A 431 1.47 2.30 -13.35
CA ASP A 431 0.94 2.98 -14.54
C ASP A 431 1.83 4.18 -14.93
N GLY A 432 2.53 4.78 -13.97
CA GLY A 432 3.54 5.81 -14.20
C GLY A 432 4.93 5.25 -14.52
N ASN A 433 5.95 6.07 -14.32
CA ASN A 433 7.34 5.65 -14.40
C ASN A 433 7.76 4.90 -13.14
N ALA A 434 8.73 4.00 -13.26
CA ALA A 434 9.24 3.23 -12.13
C ALA A 434 10.77 3.26 -12.02
N ILE A 435 11.28 3.48 -10.82
CA ILE A 435 12.71 3.38 -10.49
C ILE A 435 12.90 2.29 -9.44
N PHE A 436 13.78 1.33 -9.71
CA PHE A 436 14.15 0.23 -8.83
C PHE A 436 15.64 0.32 -8.54
N ASN A 437 15.99 0.90 -7.38
CA ASN A 437 17.39 1.04 -6.97
C ASN A 437 17.96 -0.26 -6.37
N GLY A 438 17.09 -1.06 -5.73
CA GLY A 438 17.46 -2.34 -5.13
C GLY A 438 17.33 -3.54 -6.08
N LEU A 439 17.63 -4.73 -5.56
CA LEU A 439 17.38 -6.00 -6.26
C LEU A 439 15.87 -6.16 -6.52
N VAL A 440 15.51 -6.64 -7.70
CA VAL A 440 14.14 -7.02 -8.04
C VAL A 440 14.05 -8.52 -8.25
N THR A 441 13.23 -9.20 -7.45
CA THR A 441 12.83 -10.60 -7.65
C THR A 441 11.34 -10.65 -7.94
N ALA A 442 10.97 -10.63 -9.22
CA ALA A 442 9.59 -10.64 -9.68
C ALA A 442 9.12 -12.07 -9.88
N GLY A 443 8.53 -12.65 -8.83
CA GLY A 443 7.88 -13.95 -8.87
C GLY A 443 6.72 -13.95 -9.86
N GLY A 444 5.80 -13.02 -9.66
CA GLY A 444 4.66 -12.74 -10.53
C GLY A 444 5.00 -11.72 -11.60
N ALA A 445 4.01 -11.34 -12.41
CA ALA A 445 4.20 -10.35 -13.46
C ALA A 445 4.58 -8.98 -12.88
N LEU A 446 5.57 -8.31 -13.49
CA LEU A 446 5.93 -6.93 -13.21
C LEU A 446 5.65 -6.11 -14.47
N THR A 447 4.72 -5.17 -14.38
CA THR A 447 4.31 -4.31 -15.50
C THR A 447 4.54 -2.84 -15.15
N VAL A 448 5.18 -2.09 -16.05
CA VAL A 448 5.36 -0.65 -15.95
C VAL A 448 4.87 0.00 -17.24
N GLU A 449 3.82 0.82 -17.19
CA GLU A 449 3.28 1.47 -18.39
C GLU A 449 4.12 2.71 -18.80
N GLY A 450 4.79 3.36 -17.84
CA GLY A 450 5.76 4.42 -18.11
C GLY A 450 7.18 3.90 -18.45
N ASN A 451 8.16 4.78 -18.28
CA ASN A 451 9.58 4.41 -18.39
C ASN A 451 10.05 3.68 -17.13
N ALA A 452 11.06 2.83 -17.26
CA ALA A 452 11.62 2.10 -16.12
C ALA A 452 13.15 2.22 -16.00
N MET A 453 13.65 2.29 -14.78
CA MET A 453 15.08 2.18 -14.48
C MET A 453 15.31 1.13 -13.39
N PHE A 454 16.20 0.18 -13.66
CA PHE A 454 16.62 -0.85 -12.72
C PHE A 454 18.12 -0.70 -12.47
N ASP A 455 18.50 -0.10 -11.35
CA ASP A 455 19.91 0.03 -10.98
C ASP A 455 20.46 -1.26 -10.36
N GLY A 456 19.61 -2.01 -9.64
CA GLY A 456 19.94 -3.34 -9.13
C GLY A 456 19.73 -4.44 -10.17
N ASN A 457 20.16 -5.66 -9.82
CA ASN A 457 19.90 -6.84 -10.64
C ASN A 457 18.39 -7.17 -10.67
N VAL A 458 17.96 -7.86 -11.72
CA VAL A 458 16.57 -8.27 -11.92
C VAL A 458 16.49 -9.77 -12.15
N VAL A 459 15.67 -10.46 -11.36
CA VAL A 459 15.31 -11.87 -11.55
C VAL A 459 13.80 -11.93 -11.72
N ALA A 460 13.33 -12.08 -12.96
CA ALA A 460 11.92 -12.14 -13.28
C ALA A 460 11.54 -13.57 -13.65
N THR A 461 10.83 -14.27 -12.75
CA THR A 461 10.22 -15.57 -13.08
C THR A 461 8.82 -15.41 -13.67
N GLY A 462 8.13 -14.34 -13.30
CA GLY A 462 6.96 -13.86 -14.04
C GLY A 462 7.37 -12.99 -15.21
N ALA A 463 6.41 -12.64 -16.07
CA ALA A 463 6.66 -11.76 -17.20
C ALA A 463 7.07 -10.36 -16.73
N LEU A 464 8.09 -9.79 -17.37
CA LEU A 464 8.46 -8.39 -17.23
C LEU A 464 8.00 -7.63 -18.48
N SER A 465 7.11 -6.65 -18.32
CA SER A 465 6.57 -5.84 -19.41
C SER A 465 6.77 -4.35 -19.13
N VAL A 466 7.32 -3.61 -20.09
CA VAL A 466 7.46 -2.16 -20.00
C VAL A 466 7.03 -1.48 -21.30
N ASP A 467 6.10 -0.54 -21.23
CA ASP A 467 5.64 0.17 -22.43
C ASP A 467 6.56 1.34 -22.81
N GLY A 468 7.14 2.03 -21.82
CA GLY A 468 8.14 3.08 -22.04
C GLY A 468 9.55 2.57 -22.35
N ASP A 469 10.50 3.50 -22.31
CA ASP A 469 11.93 3.20 -22.40
C ASP A 469 12.44 2.59 -21.10
N ILE A 470 13.45 1.74 -21.17
CA ILE A 470 14.01 1.06 -20.01
C ILE A 470 15.54 1.01 -20.00
N LYS A 471 16.11 1.21 -18.82
CA LYS A 471 17.53 1.02 -18.54
C LYS A 471 17.71 -0.03 -17.44
N PHE A 472 18.54 -1.04 -17.72
CA PHE A 472 19.06 -1.97 -16.72
C PHE A 472 20.54 -1.66 -16.48
N ALA A 473 20.89 -1.19 -15.29
CA ALA A 473 22.28 -1.01 -14.89
C ALA A 473 22.91 -2.33 -14.42
N GLY A 474 22.14 -3.15 -13.69
CA GLY A 474 22.52 -4.50 -13.25
C GLY A 474 22.16 -5.60 -14.25
N ASP A 475 22.48 -6.84 -13.88
CA ASP A 475 22.19 -8.03 -14.69
C ASP A 475 20.70 -8.39 -14.64
N VAL A 476 20.19 -8.95 -15.74
CA VAL A 476 18.78 -9.36 -15.90
C VAL A 476 18.69 -10.84 -16.20
N THR A 477 17.92 -11.57 -15.40
CA THR A 477 17.49 -12.94 -15.70
C THR A 477 15.97 -12.95 -15.92
N ALA A 478 15.54 -13.11 -17.17
CA ALA A 478 14.14 -13.12 -17.58
C ALA A 478 13.66 -14.54 -17.88
N ASN A 479 13.12 -15.22 -16.87
CA ASN A 479 12.58 -16.58 -16.94
C ASN A 479 11.06 -16.64 -17.21
N GLY A 480 10.35 -15.50 -17.21
CA GLY A 480 8.93 -15.41 -17.61
C GLY A 480 8.69 -14.58 -18.87
N GLY A 481 9.75 -14.32 -19.64
CA GLY A 481 9.75 -13.44 -20.80
C GLY A 481 9.97 -11.96 -20.45
N LEU A 482 10.45 -11.22 -21.45
CA LEU A 482 10.69 -9.78 -21.39
C LEU A 482 10.08 -9.12 -22.62
N THR A 483 9.11 -8.25 -22.42
CA THR A 483 8.48 -7.45 -23.48
C THR A 483 8.69 -5.98 -23.21
N VAL A 484 9.20 -5.25 -24.21
CA VAL A 484 9.37 -3.80 -24.12
C VAL A 484 8.87 -3.13 -25.41
N VAL A 485 8.05 -2.09 -25.29
CA VAL A 485 7.62 -1.30 -26.46
C VAL A 485 8.63 -0.19 -26.78
N GLY A 486 9.12 0.53 -25.78
CA GLY A 486 10.19 1.52 -25.92
C GLY A 486 11.57 0.95 -26.22
N GLY A 487 12.58 1.83 -26.18
CA GLY A 487 13.98 1.48 -26.32
C GLY A 487 14.59 0.91 -25.04
N VAL A 488 15.64 0.09 -25.17
CA VAL A 488 16.28 -0.59 -24.06
C VAL A 488 17.78 -0.34 -24.05
N VAL A 489 18.33 -0.09 -22.85
CA VAL A 489 19.77 -0.13 -22.58
C VAL A 489 20.05 -1.21 -21.54
N PHE A 490 20.87 -2.20 -21.90
CA PHE A 490 21.44 -3.18 -20.97
C PHE A 490 22.90 -2.80 -20.68
N GLU A 491 23.17 -2.29 -19.48
CA GLU A 491 24.55 -2.09 -19.01
C GLU A 491 25.16 -3.37 -18.44
N GLY A 492 24.36 -4.18 -17.74
CA GLY A 492 24.68 -5.54 -17.32
C GLY A 492 24.24 -6.60 -18.35
N ASP A 493 24.47 -7.87 -18.00
CA ASP A 493 24.16 -9.01 -18.87
C ASP A 493 22.65 -9.31 -18.87
N LEU A 494 22.12 -9.77 -20.00
CA LEU A 494 20.75 -10.27 -20.15
C LEU A 494 20.77 -11.78 -20.39
N ALA A 495 20.22 -12.55 -19.47
CA ALA A 495 19.92 -13.97 -19.62
C ALA A 495 18.41 -14.19 -19.81
N VAL A 496 18.01 -14.78 -20.94
CA VAL A 496 16.62 -15.16 -21.22
C VAL A 496 16.44 -16.65 -20.96
N GLY A 497 15.42 -17.03 -20.20
CA GLY A 497 15.09 -18.43 -19.88
C GLY A 497 14.72 -19.26 -21.12
N ALA A 498 14.77 -20.59 -21.00
CA ALA A 498 14.40 -21.47 -22.11
C ALA A 498 12.90 -21.41 -22.41
N ALA A 499 12.53 -21.46 -23.69
CA ALA A 499 11.15 -21.36 -24.18
C ALA A 499 10.43 -20.04 -23.84
N GLU A 500 11.18 -19.00 -23.49
CA GLU A 500 10.64 -17.68 -23.19
C GLU A 500 10.70 -16.72 -24.39
N VAL A 501 9.96 -15.63 -24.30
CA VAL A 501 9.92 -14.58 -25.33
C VAL A 501 10.75 -13.38 -24.88
N LEU A 502 11.69 -12.94 -25.73
CA LEU A 502 12.29 -11.61 -25.67
C LEU A 502 11.77 -10.81 -26.87
N SER A 503 10.94 -9.79 -26.60
CA SER A 503 10.43 -8.90 -27.64
C SER A 503 10.68 -7.45 -27.26
N ILE A 504 11.47 -6.73 -28.05
CA ILE A 504 11.72 -5.30 -27.84
C ILE A 504 11.42 -4.57 -29.14
N ALA A 505 10.36 -3.76 -29.17
CA ALA A 505 9.95 -3.05 -30.37
C ALA A 505 10.87 -1.86 -30.70
N GLY A 506 11.34 -1.14 -29.68
CA GLY A 506 12.28 -0.03 -29.81
C GLY A 506 13.73 -0.46 -30.07
N SER A 507 14.63 0.53 -30.09
CA SER A 507 16.07 0.30 -30.24
C SER A 507 16.68 -0.43 -29.03
N VAL A 508 17.71 -1.24 -29.26
CA VAL A 508 18.43 -1.96 -28.20
C VAL A 508 19.90 -1.53 -28.18
N ASN A 509 20.40 -1.16 -27.00
CA ASN A 509 21.81 -0.94 -26.74
C ASN A 509 22.32 -2.01 -25.75
N LEU A 510 23.09 -2.97 -26.27
CA LEU A 510 23.66 -4.08 -25.51
C LEU A 510 25.12 -3.76 -25.15
N LYS A 511 25.34 -3.24 -23.93
CA LYS A 511 26.71 -3.11 -23.39
C LYS A 511 27.16 -4.40 -22.71
N GLY A 512 26.27 -5.08 -21.99
CA GLY A 512 26.45 -6.44 -21.49
C GLY A 512 26.02 -7.51 -22.50
N ASP A 513 26.33 -8.77 -22.18
CA ASP A 513 26.07 -9.92 -23.04
C ASP A 513 24.59 -10.33 -23.02
N LEU A 514 24.02 -10.66 -24.17
CA LEU A 514 22.73 -11.35 -24.31
C LEU A 514 22.98 -12.85 -24.42
N THR A 515 22.49 -13.64 -23.46
CA THR A 515 22.49 -15.11 -23.51
C THR A 515 21.06 -15.65 -23.51
N THR A 516 20.73 -16.53 -24.44
CA THR A 516 19.38 -17.10 -24.53
C THR A 516 19.36 -18.58 -24.16
N GLY A 517 18.31 -19.01 -23.45
CA GLY A 517 17.99 -20.41 -23.23
C GLY A 517 17.53 -21.09 -24.52
N ALA A 518 17.46 -22.42 -24.49
CA ALA A 518 16.99 -23.21 -25.62
C ALA A 518 15.54 -22.87 -25.97
N SER A 519 15.20 -22.87 -27.26
CA SER A 519 13.84 -22.61 -27.77
C SER A 519 13.22 -21.25 -27.42
N SER A 520 14.02 -20.27 -27.01
CA SER A 520 13.54 -18.89 -26.78
C SER A 520 13.18 -18.19 -28.10
N GLN A 521 12.13 -17.37 -28.09
CA GLN A 521 11.75 -16.53 -29.23
C GLN A 521 12.36 -15.13 -29.07
N ILE A 522 13.15 -14.69 -30.05
CA ILE A 522 13.85 -13.39 -30.02
C ILE A 522 13.36 -12.49 -31.16
N ILE A 523 12.77 -11.35 -30.81
CA ILE A 523 12.21 -10.37 -31.76
C ILE A 523 12.68 -8.97 -31.37
N LEU A 524 13.70 -8.47 -32.06
CA LEU A 524 14.30 -7.16 -31.81
C LEU A 524 14.30 -6.31 -33.10
N PRO A 525 13.14 -5.86 -33.62
CA PRO A 525 13.04 -5.14 -34.90
C PRO A 525 13.72 -3.77 -34.91
N GLY A 526 13.91 -3.13 -33.76
CA GLY A 526 14.60 -1.84 -33.66
C GLY A 526 16.11 -1.93 -33.94
N ALA A 527 16.75 -0.77 -34.05
CA ALA A 527 18.21 -0.71 -34.25
C ALA A 527 18.96 -1.33 -33.06
N ILE A 528 19.97 -2.13 -33.34
CA ILE A 528 20.81 -2.80 -32.35
C ILE A 528 22.21 -2.17 -32.35
N SER A 529 22.70 -1.83 -31.16
CA SER A 529 24.01 -1.19 -30.96
C SER A 529 24.68 -1.72 -29.69
N GLY A 530 25.94 -1.34 -29.49
CA GLY A 530 26.72 -1.73 -28.32
C GLY A 530 27.79 -2.78 -28.63
N ALA A 531 28.45 -3.23 -27.57
CA ALA A 531 29.66 -4.04 -27.66
C ALA A 531 29.58 -5.38 -26.90
N GLY A 532 28.50 -5.61 -26.15
CA GLY A 532 28.23 -6.90 -25.53
C GLY A 532 27.96 -7.97 -26.57
N SER A 533 28.16 -9.24 -26.22
CA SER A 533 28.00 -10.37 -27.13
C SER A 533 26.56 -10.84 -27.24
N ILE A 534 26.19 -11.47 -28.36
CA ILE A 534 24.91 -12.18 -28.53
C ILE A 534 25.22 -13.67 -28.58
N ASN A 535 24.83 -14.41 -27.55
CA ASN A 535 25.06 -15.83 -27.35
C ASN A 535 23.74 -16.61 -27.46
N LEU A 536 23.47 -17.17 -28.64
CA LEU A 536 22.22 -17.87 -28.92
C LEU A 536 22.36 -19.37 -28.70
N SER A 537 21.55 -19.92 -27.80
CA SER A 537 21.36 -21.38 -27.72
C SER A 537 20.56 -21.91 -28.92
N PRO A 538 20.58 -23.24 -29.19
CA PRO A 538 19.70 -23.86 -30.18
C PRO A 538 18.21 -23.60 -29.86
N ILE A 539 17.45 -23.15 -30.86
CA ILE A 539 16.05 -22.74 -30.70
C ILE A 539 15.10 -23.64 -31.52
N THR A 540 14.03 -24.17 -30.93
CA THR A 540 13.01 -24.92 -31.72
C THR A 540 11.84 -24.04 -32.15
N ALA A 541 11.70 -22.84 -31.58
CA ALA A 541 10.56 -21.95 -31.78
C ALA A 541 10.97 -20.62 -32.44
N GLY A 542 10.46 -20.36 -33.65
CA GLY A 542 10.70 -19.11 -34.37
C GLY A 542 12.13 -18.97 -34.93
N ILE A 543 12.34 -17.89 -35.68
CA ILE A 543 13.64 -17.49 -36.22
C ILE A 543 14.05 -16.22 -35.49
N PRO A 544 15.15 -16.21 -34.70
CA PRO A 544 15.65 -14.99 -34.08
C PRO A 544 15.80 -13.87 -35.10
N SER A 545 15.23 -12.72 -34.79
CA SER A 545 15.24 -11.56 -35.67
C SER A 545 15.77 -10.32 -34.96
N PHE A 546 16.70 -9.65 -35.63
CA PHE A 546 17.36 -8.44 -35.17
C PHE A 546 17.19 -7.36 -36.23
N GLY A 547 17.02 -6.10 -35.82
CA GLY A 547 16.84 -4.96 -36.71
C GLY A 547 18.15 -4.51 -37.35
N ASP A 548 18.31 -3.19 -37.51
CA ASP A 548 19.55 -2.63 -38.03
C ASP A 548 20.66 -2.76 -36.98
N ALA A 549 21.56 -3.72 -37.17
CA ALA A 549 22.68 -3.96 -36.27
C ALA A 549 23.99 -3.29 -36.74
N SER A 550 23.94 -2.33 -37.66
CA SER A 550 25.17 -1.74 -38.24
C SER A 550 26.03 -0.96 -37.24
N ALA A 551 25.48 -0.59 -36.08
CA ALA A 551 26.20 0.03 -34.96
C ALA A 551 26.60 -0.97 -33.85
N PHE A 552 26.29 -2.25 -34.03
CA PHE A 552 26.69 -3.31 -33.09
C PHE A 552 28.07 -3.85 -33.45
N THR A 553 28.94 -3.98 -32.44
CA THR A 553 30.34 -4.42 -32.60
C THR A 553 30.69 -5.65 -31.78
N GLY A 554 29.78 -6.12 -30.92
CA GLY A 554 30.00 -7.30 -30.08
C GLY A 554 30.05 -8.60 -30.89
N ALA A 555 30.52 -9.69 -30.28
CA ALA A 555 30.53 -10.99 -30.95
C ALA A 555 29.11 -11.54 -31.09
N VAL A 556 28.87 -12.35 -32.13
CA VAL A 556 27.61 -13.08 -32.31
C VAL A 556 27.91 -14.57 -32.37
N VAL A 557 27.58 -15.29 -31.30
CA VAL A 557 27.69 -16.74 -31.21
C VAL A 557 26.33 -17.35 -31.55
N LEU A 558 26.30 -18.07 -32.66
CA LEU A 558 25.08 -18.66 -33.21
C LEU A 558 24.90 -20.10 -32.74
N GLY A 559 23.65 -20.43 -32.40
CA GLY A 559 23.19 -21.80 -32.26
C GLY A 559 23.09 -22.52 -33.61
N SER A 560 22.38 -23.64 -33.65
CA SER A 560 22.18 -24.42 -34.87
C SER A 560 21.09 -23.88 -35.82
N GLN A 561 20.51 -22.72 -35.53
CA GLN A 561 19.29 -22.25 -36.17
C GLN A 561 19.50 -21.09 -37.14
N PRO A 562 18.57 -20.88 -38.09
CA PRO A 562 18.56 -19.68 -38.90
C PRO A 562 18.43 -18.42 -38.03
N VAL A 563 19.14 -17.36 -38.39
CA VAL A 563 19.04 -16.04 -37.75
C VAL A 563 18.91 -14.96 -38.81
N VAL A 564 18.06 -13.97 -38.55
CA VAL A 564 17.82 -12.84 -39.46
C VAL A 564 18.29 -11.54 -38.82
N PHE A 565 19.09 -10.79 -39.56
CA PHE A 565 19.42 -9.41 -39.26
C PHE A 565 18.85 -8.52 -40.36
N ALA A 566 18.25 -7.38 -40.00
CA ALA A 566 17.82 -6.43 -41.01
C ALA A 566 19.05 -5.84 -41.70
N LYS A 567 20.09 -5.47 -40.95
CA LYS A 567 21.38 -5.03 -41.50
C LYS A 567 22.53 -5.65 -40.72
N ALA A 568 23.58 -6.04 -41.43
CA ALA A 568 24.70 -6.78 -40.87
C ALA A 568 25.50 -5.93 -39.87
N PRO A 569 25.88 -6.50 -38.71
CA PRO A 569 26.77 -5.86 -37.76
C PRO A 569 28.23 -6.03 -38.13
N ALA A 570 29.07 -5.08 -37.72
CA ALA A 570 30.52 -5.11 -37.86
C ALA A 570 31.16 -6.05 -36.82
N SER A 571 30.65 -7.28 -36.75
CA SER A 571 30.89 -8.24 -35.68
C SER A 571 31.63 -9.49 -36.16
N VAL A 572 32.12 -10.25 -35.18
CA VAL A 572 32.61 -11.62 -35.39
C VAL A 572 31.46 -12.59 -35.16
N PHE A 573 31.10 -13.36 -36.17
CA PHE A 573 30.17 -14.48 -36.05
C PHE A 573 30.93 -15.78 -35.81
N THR A 574 30.49 -16.56 -34.83
CA THR A 574 30.99 -17.92 -34.57
C THR A 574 29.80 -18.87 -34.41
N GLY A 575 29.93 -20.12 -34.86
CA GLY A 575 28.86 -21.11 -34.72
C GLY A 575 29.05 -22.36 -35.56
N HIS A 576 28.29 -23.41 -35.23
CA HIS A 576 28.38 -24.70 -35.89
C HIS A 576 27.58 -24.74 -37.22
N GLN A 577 26.42 -24.10 -37.30
CA GLN A 577 25.66 -23.95 -38.54
C GLN A 577 25.28 -22.48 -38.69
N ASN A 578 26.21 -21.66 -39.16
CA ASN A 578 25.99 -20.23 -39.36
C ASN A 578 24.99 -20.03 -40.51
N ASN A 579 23.69 -20.12 -40.22
CA ASN A 579 22.63 -19.86 -41.19
C ASN A 579 22.09 -18.44 -40.96
N VAL A 580 22.75 -17.47 -41.57
CA VAL A 580 22.47 -16.04 -41.35
C VAL A 580 21.84 -15.43 -42.58
N THR A 581 20.80 -14.64 -42.38
CA THR A 581 20.16 -13.84 -43.43
C THR A 581 20.27 -12.35 -43.09
N PHE A 582 20.77 -11.55 -44.03
CA PHE A 582 20.87 -10.09 -43.93
C PHE A 582 19.91 -9.44 -44.92
N THR A 583 18.84 -8.79 -44.50
CA THR A 583 17.80 -8.32 -45.45
C THR A 583 18.16 -7.01 -46.18
N ASN A 584 19.03 -6.17 -45.61
CA ASN A 584 19.39 -4.83 -46.09
C ASN A 584 20.90 -4.63 -46.34
N GLY A 585 21.66 -5.74 -46.41
CA GLY A 585 23.11 -5.74 -46.61
C GLY A 585 23.91 -5.43 -45.33
N GLY A 586 25.13 -4.92 -45.51
CA GLY A 586 26.01 -4.48 -44.42
C GLY A 586 27.40 -5.14 -44.47
N THR A 587 28.26 -4.79 -43.51
CA THR A 587 29.63 -5.32 -43.42
C THR A 587 29.78 -6.19 -42.18
N VAL A 588 30.11 -7.45 -42.39
CA VAL A 588 30.52 -8.40 -41.34
C VAL A 588 32.04 -8.39 -41.22
N ALA A 589 32.55 -8.25 -40.01
CA ALA A 589 33.99 -8.21 -39.77
C ALA A 589 34.61 -9.60 -39.98
N ARG A 590 34.05 -10.64 -39.35
CA ARG A 590 34.55 -12.00 -39.52
C ARG A 590 33.44 -13.02 -39.34
N MET A 591 33.45 -14.10 -40.11
CA MET A 591 32.59 -15.26 -39.88
C MET A 591 33.45 -16.51 -39.77
N VAL A 592 33.33 -17.23 -38.66
CA VAL A 592 34.00 -18.51 -38.42
C VAL A 592 32.94 -19.60 -38.37
N SER A 593 32.99 -20.52 -39.32
CA SER A 593 31.99 -21.59 -39.47
C SER A 593 32.56 -22.96 -39.16
N ALA A 594 32.24 -23.50 -37.99
CA ALA A 594 32.84 -24.73 -37.49
C ALA A 594 32.02 -26.02 -37.78
N GLY A 595 31.01 -25.98 -38.65
CA GLY A 595 30.20 -27.17 -38.97
C GLY A 595 29.66 -27.23 -40.40
N THR A 596 28.82 -28.24 -40.65
CA THR A 596 28.31 -28.58 -41.99
C THR A 596 27.21 -27.60 -42.45
N ASN A 597 27.30 -27.15 -43.71
CA ASN A 597 26.29 -26.33 -44.39
C ASN A 597 26.03 -24.93 -43.80
N ALA A 598 27.09 -24.18 -43.49
CA ALA A 598 26.91 -22.75 -43.22
C ALA A 598 26.32 -22.04 -44.44
N LYS A 599 25.43 -21.10 -44.17
CA LYS A 599 24.64 -20.43 -45.19
C LYS A 599 24.56 -18.94 -44.89
N VAL A 600 25.03 -18.12 -45.81
CA VAL A 600 24.87 -16.66 -45.74
C VAL A 600 23.95 -16.21 -46.85
N THR A 601 22.85 -15.55 -46.48
CA THR A 601 21.85 -15.05 -47.42
C THR A 601 21.82 -13.53 -47.38
N GLY A 602 22.03 -12.89 -48.52
CA GLY A 602 21.82 -11.46 -48.71
C GLY A 602 20.40 -11.20 -49.22
N GLY A 603 19.78 -10.15 -48.68
CA GLY A 603 18.47 -9.68 -49.08
C GLY A 603 18.48 -8.95 -50.41
N THR A 604 17.27 -8.71 -50.92
CA THR A 604 17.04 -8.03 -52.21
C THR A 604 17.03 -6.51 -52.09
N THR A 605 16.97 -5.99 -50.87
CA THR A 605 16.89 -4.56 -50.56
C THR A 605 18.20 -4.04 -49.98
N GLY A 606 18.44 -2.73 -50.06
CA GLY A 606 19.54 -2.11 -49.33
C GLY A 606 20.91 -2.12 -49.96
N SER A 607 21.91 -2.19 -49.09
CA SER A 607 23.33 -2.21 -49.43
C SER A 607 23.79 -3.61 -49.85
N ASP A 608 24.99 -3.69 -50.41
CA ASP A 608 25.65 -4.97 -50.66
C ASP A 608 26.04 -5.64 -49.32
N VAL A 609 26.20 -6.96 -49.33
CA VAL A 609 26.77 -7.70 -48.20
C VAL A 609 28.28 -7.79 -48.39
N VAL A 610 29.06 -7.36 -47.39
CA VAL A 610 30.51 -7.50 -47.38
C VAL A 610 30.91 -8.34 -46.18
N ILE A 611 31.61 -9.44 -46.41
CA ILE A 611 32.25 -10.24 -45.38
C ILE A 611 33.74 -10.00 -45.51
N THR A 612 34.34 -9.39 -44.49
CA THR A 612 35.76 -9.03 -44.55
C THR A 612 36.62 -10.28 -44.43
N GLU A 613 36.33 -11.15 -43.47
CA GLU A 613 36.98 -12.44 -43.31
C GLU A 613 35.95 -13.56 -43.15
N TYR A 614 36.09 -14.64 -43.92
CA TYR A 614 35.31 -15.85 -43.79
C TYR A 614 36.27 -17.04 -43.59
N GLU A 615 36.17 -17.72 -42.45
CA GLU A 615 37.05 -18.81 -42.08
C GLU A 615 36.31 -20.15 -42.09
N LEU A 616 36.93 -21.12 -42.76
CA LEU A 616 36.53 -22.53 -42.84
C LEU A 616 37.62 -23.40 -42.15
N PRO A 617 37.47 -23.67 -40.84
CA PRO A 617 38.50 -24.35 -40.06
C PRO A 617 38.66 -25.86 -40.35
N ASN A 618 37.64 -26.57 -40.89
CA ASN A 618 37.75 -28.01 -41.29
C ASN A 618 36.98 -28.30 -42.60
N ALA A 619 36.92 -29.58 -43.01
CA ALA A 619 36.22 -30.10 -44.21
C ALA A 619 34.71 -29.79 -44.21
N PHE A 620 34.34 -28.57 -44.62
CA PHE A 620 32.99 -28.02 -44.49
C PHE A 620 32.43 -27.46 -45.80
N ALA A 621 31.11 -27.29 -45.83
CA ALA A 621 30.39 -26.70 -46.94
C ALA A 621 29.87 -25.30 -46.57
N ALA A 622 30.10 -24.32 -47.46
CA ALA A 622 29.56 -22.97 -47.36
C ALA A 622 28.63 -22.67 -48.53
N THR A 623 27.44 -22.15 -48.23
CA THR A 623 26.47 -21.67 -49.22
C THR A 623 26.34 -20.16 -49.13
N PHE A 624 26.60 -19.47 -50.24
CA PHE A 624 26.43 -18.03 -50.35
C PHE A 624 25.27 -17.70 -51.28
N ILE A 625 24.32 -16.91 -50.79
CA ILE A 625 23.13 -16.52 -51.53
C ILE A 625 23.08 -15.01 -51.70
N PRO A 626 23.66 -14.44 -52.77
CA PRO A 626 23.56 -13.01 -53.03
C PRO A 626 22.12 -12.65 -53.46
N GLY A 627 21.57 -11.60 -52.87
CA GLY A 627 20.22 -11.13 -53.18
C GLY A 627 20.11 -10.53 -54.58
N ALA A 628 18.91 -10.61 -55.16
CA ALA A 628 18.65 -10.13 -56.52
C ALA A 628 19.12 -8.68 -56.74
N GLY A 629 19.95 -8.47 -57.77
CA GLY A 629 20.50 -7.15 -58.10
C GLY A 629 21.52 -6.60 -57.09
N LYS A 630 21.94 -7.39 -56.09
CA LYS A 630 22.96 -7.02 -55.09
C LYS A 630 24.23 -7.81 -55.28
N LYS A 631 25.33 -7.29 -54.72
CA LYS A 631 26.59 -8.01 -54.62
C LYS A 631 26.76 -8.57 -53.21
N MET A 632 27.37 -9.73 -53.13
CA MET A 632 27.95 -10.24 -51.89
C MET A 632 29.45 -10.43 -52.11
N THR A 633 30.25 -9.77 -51.28
CA THR A 633 31.71 -9.77 -51.39
C THR A 633 32.33 -10.48 -50.20
N VAL A 634 33.16 -11.49 -50.44
CA VAL A 634 34.07 -12.06 -49.45
C VAL A 634 35.47 -11.53 -49.75
N THR A 635 36.03 -10.76 -48.82
CA THR A 635 37.34 -10.12 -49.03
C THR A 635 38.48 -11.10 -48.80
N THR A 636 38.45 -11.80 -47.67
CA THR A 636 39.38 -12.87 -47.30
C THR A 636 38.60 -14.15 -47.01
N LEU A 637 38.90 -15.21 -47.75
CA LEU A 637 38.45 -16.57 -47.48
C LEU A 637 39.66 -17.38 -46.98
N SER A 638 39.62 -17.75 -45.70
CA SER A 638 40.64 -18.53 -45.03
C SER A 638 40.19 -19.99 -44.95
N GLN A 639 40.92 -20.89 -45.60
CA GLN A 639 40.63 -22.33 -45.63
C GLN A 639 41.80 -23.08 -45.01
N HIS A 640 41.54 -23.91 -43.99
CA HIS A 640 42.59 -24.40 -43.09
C HIS A 640 43.20 -25.77 -43.45
N SER A 641 42.70 -26.55 -44.44
CA SER A 641 43.34 -27.83 -44.82
C SER A 641 42.93 -28.42 -46.19
N VAL A 642 43.66 -29.47 -46.61
CA VAL A 642 43.62 -30.30 -47.84
C VAL A 642 42.32 -31.08 -48.10
N ALA A 643 41.18 -30.69 -47.51
CA ALA A 643 39.94 -31.48 -47.52
C ALA A 643 38.89 -31.01 -48.54
N ASP A 644 37.84 -31.83 -48.73
CA ASP A 644 36.73 -31.69 -49.70
C ASP A 644 35.77 -30.53 -49.38
N GLU A 645 36.28 -29.32 -49.15
CA GLU A 645 35.47 -28.15 -48.87
C GLU A 645 34.58 -27.78 -50.07
N ALA A 646 33.26 -27.75 -49.86
CA ALA A 646 32.31 -27.43 -50.91
C ALA A 646 31.89 -25.95 -50.80
N ILE A 647 32.02 -25.20 -51.89
CA ILE A 647 31.44 -23.86 -51.99
C ILE A 647 30.28 -23.92 -52.96
N THR A 648 29.09 -23.58 -52.46
CA THR A 648 27.91 -23.37 -53.28
C THR A 648 27.58 -21.90 -53.32
N VAL A 649 27.43 -21.36 -54.52
CA VAL A 649 26.89 -20.04 -54.75
C VAL A 649 25.54 -20.21 -55.43
N SER A 650 24.47 -19.63 -54.89
CA SER A 650 23.14 -19.74 -55.48
C SER A 650 22.34 -18.47 -55.22
N GLY A 651 21.69 -17.89 -56.23
CA GLY A 651 20.93 -16.65 -56.02
C GLY A 651 20.85 -15.80 -57.28
N ALA A 652 20.07 -14.73 -57.20
CA ALA A 652 19.86 -13.80 -58.31
C ALA A 652 20.83 -12.60 -58.29
N GLY A 653 21.65 -12.47 -57.25
CA GLY A 653 22.71 -11.47 -57.16
C GLY A 653 24.04 -11.92 -57.73
N THR A 654 25.08 -11.11 -57.52
CA THR A 654 26.45 -11.41 -57.93
C THR A 654 27.34 -11.73 -56.73
N MET A 655 28.08 -12.83 -56.79
CA MET A 655 29.13 -13.14 -55.82
C MET A 655 30.49 -12.59 -56.25
N ILE A 656 31.27 -12.09 -55.30
CA ILE A 656 32.63 -11.61 -55.50
C ILE A 656 33.54 -12.20 -54.43
N PHE A 657 34.51 -13.03 -54.81
CA PHE A 657 35.59 -13.47 -53.96
C PHE A 657 36.86 -12.68 -54.33
N LYS A 658 37.34 -11.82 -53.43
CA LYS A 658 38.58 -11.03 -53.65
C LYS A 658 39.85 -11.79 -53.27
N SER A 659 39.72 -12.85 -52.48
CA SER A 659 40.83 -13.73 -52.11
C SER A 659 40.89 -14.98 -52.98
N ASN A 660 41.91 -15.78 -52.71
CA ASN A 660 42.08 -17.10 -53.28
C ASN A 660 41.00 -18.06 -52.76
N ILE A 661 40.42 -18.87 -53.64
CA ILE A 661 39.67 -20.08 -53.29
C ILE A 661 40.60 -21.27 -53.54
N ASN A 662 40.85 -22.07 -52.52
CA ASN A 662 41.56 -23.33 -52.62
C ASN A 662 40.58 -24.50 -52.77
N ALA A 663 40.90 -25.43 -53.65
CA ALA A 663 40.20 -26.70 -53.79
C ALA A 663 41.14 -27.87 -53.50
N GLY A 664 40.86 -28.61 -52.43
CA GLY A 664 41.54 -29.85 -52.04
C GLY A 664 40.73 -31.11 -52.37
N GLY A 665 41.37 -32.28 -52.34
CA GLY A 665 40.70 -33.59 -52.45
C GLY A 665 39.73 -33.75 -53.62
N SER A 666 38.49 -34.16 -53.32
CA SER A 666 37.33 -34.33 -54.20
C SER A 666 36.31 -33.18 -54.06
N ALA A 667 36.75 -31.98 -53.65
CA ALA A 667 35.87 -30.82 -53.44
C ALA A 667 34.91 -30.60 -54.62
N VAL A 668 33.63 -30.34 -54.30
CA VAL A 668 32.59 -30.03 -55.28
C VAL A 668 32.17 -28.59 -55.10
N HIS A 669 32.53 -27.74 -56.07
CA HIS A 669 32.11 -26.34 -56.08
C HIS A 669 31.02 -26.15 -57.12
N THR A 670 29.96 -25.44 -56.75
CA THR A 670 28.81 -25.19 -57.62
C THR A 670 28.48 -23.71 -57.66
N PHE A 671 28.48 -23.13 -58.87
CA PHE A 671 28.21 -21.72 -59.09
C PHE A 671 26.91 -21.56 -59.88
N ASN A 672 25.81 -21.32 -59.15
CA ASN A 672 24.46 -21.09 -59.66
C ASN A 672 24.06 -19.59 -59.66
N ALA A 673 25.01 -18.69 -59.48
CA ALA A 673 24.81 -17.24 -59.61
C ALA A 673 26.02 -16.62 -60.31
N PRO A 674 25.88 -15.45 -60.97
CA PRO A 674 27.02 -14.71 -61.51
C PRO A 674 28.11 -14.54 -60.46
N THR A 675 29.34 -14.98 -60.77
CA THR A 675 30.43 -15.02 -59.78
C THR A 675 31.74 -14.47 -60.35
N SER A 676 32.43 -13.62 -59.59
CA SER A 676 33.79 -13.15 -59.86
C SER A 676 34.75 -13.69 -58.81
N ILE A 677 35.87 -14.26 -59.23
CA ILE A 677 36.87 -14.88 -58.36
C ILE A 677 38.25 -14.29 -58.70
N ALA A 678 38.92 -13.70 -57.72
CA ALA A 678 40.26 -13.12 -57.92
C ALA A 678 41.32 -14.20 -58.19
N LYS A 679 41.30 -15.30 -57.44
CA LYS A 679 42.22 -16.41 -57.68
C LYS A 679 41.58 -17.73 -57.29
N TYR A 680 41.78 -18.76 -58.09
CA TYR A 680 41.30 -20.11 -57.82
C TYR A 680 42.48 -21.08 -57.91
N THR A 681 42.81 -21.76 -56.82
CA THR A 681 44.01 -22.62 -56.71
C THR A 681 43.63 -24.07 -56.42
N LEU A 682 44.08 -24.97 -57.28
CA LEU A 682 43.99 -26.41 -57.04
C LEU A 682 45.17 -26.87 -56.19
N LEU A 683 44.89 -27.51 -55.06
CA LEU A 683 45.94 -28.09 -54.23
C LEU A 683 46.52 -29.36 -54.87
N ALA A 684 47.72 -29.74 -54.48
CA ALA A 684 48.39 -30.92 -55.02
C ALA A 684 47.58 -32.19 -54.71
N GLY A 685 47.34 -33.03 -55.74
CA GLY A 685 46.54 -34.26 -55.61
C GLY A 685 45.02 -34.06 -55.65
N ALA A 686 44.52 -32.83 -55.74
CA ALA A 686 43.08 -32.56 -55.85
C ALA A 686 42.55 -32.85 -57.26
N THR A 687 41.34 -33.39 -57.35
CA THR A 687 40.61 -33.62 -58.61
C THR A 687 39.17 -33.09 -58.52
N PRO A 688 38.98 -31.78 -58.25
CA PRO A 688 37.66 -31.25 -57.97
C PRO A 688 36.77 -31.25 -59.21
N VAL A 689 35.47 -31.33 -58.96
CA VAL A 689 34.43 -31.11 -59.96
C VAL A 689 33.83 -29.74 -59.72
N ILE A 690 33.96 -28.87 -60.71
CA ILE A 690 33.47 -27.49 -60.64
C ILE A 690 32.30 -27.33 -61.59
N THR A 691 31.10 -27.11 -61.04
CA THR A 691 29.88 -26.92 -61.81
C THR A 691 29.58 -25.44 -61.98
N ILE A 692 29.39 -25.02 -63.23
CA ILE A 692 29.17 -23.63 -63.67
C ILE A 692 27.79 -23.56 -64.32
N ASN A 693 26.79 -23.13 -63.56
CA ASN A 693 25.41 -22.97 -64.01
C ASN A 693 25.04 -21.50 -64.30
N GLU A 694 25.95 -20.58 -64.00
CA GLU A 694 25.85 -19.16 -64.34
C GLU A 694 27.18 -18.61 -64.85
N ASN A 695 27.19 -17.37 -65.35
CA ASN A 695 28.42 -16.76 -65.85
C ASN A 695 29.45 -16.55 -64.73
N VAL A 696 30.64 -17.14 -64.87
CA VAL A 696 31.73 -17.06 -63.88
C VAL A 696 32.96 -16.45 -64.53
N THR A 697 33.63 -15.54 -63.81
CA THR A 697 34.92 -14.97 -64.19
C THR A 697 35.97 -15.27 -63.13
N MET A 698 37.14 -15.76 -63.55
CA MET A 698 38.32 -15.97 -62.72
C MET A 698 39.46 -15.09 -63.25
N ASP A 699 40.07 -14.28 -62.37
CA ASP A 699 41.24 -13.47 -62.76
C ASP A 699 42.50 -14.35 -62.92
N GLU A 700 42.71 -15.31 -62.01
CA GLU A 700 43.75 -16.33 -62.12
C GLU A 700 43.23 -17.72 -61.72
N LEU A 701 43.51 -18.74 -62.55
CA LEU A 701 43.33 -20.16 -62.24
C LEU A 701 44.69 -20.84 -62.13
N VAL A 702 45.00 -21.44 -60.98
CA VAL A 702 46.24 -22.21 -60.74
C VAL A 702 45.91 -23.70 -60.72
N ILE A 703 46.41 -24.43 -61.71
CA ILE A 703 46.09 -25.84 -61.93
C ILE A 703 47.23 -26.73 -61.42
N SER A 704 46.92 -27.66 -60.53
CA SER A 704 47.88 -28.67 -60.04
C SER A 704 48.10 -29.77 -61.09
N ALA A 705 49.15 -30.58 -60.95
CA ALA A 705 49.45 -31.65 -61.92
C ALA A 705 48.31 -32.68 -62.10
N ALA A 706 47.41 -32.82 -61.12
CA ALA A 706 46.28 -33.76 -61.16
C ALA A 706 45.16 -33.33 -62.12
N GLY A 707 45.08 -32.04 -62.48
CA GLY A 707 44.07 -31.50 -63.38
C GLY A 707 42.73 -31.15 -62.72
N VAL A 708 41.75 -30.76 -63.54
CA VAL A 708 40.42 -30.28 -63.10
C VAL A 708 39.33 -30.65 -64.08
N THR A 709 38.12 -30.89 -63.57
CA THR A 709 36.92 -31.05 -64.41
C THR A 709 35.95 -29.89 -64.18
N PHE A 710 35.62 -29.17 -65.26
CA PHE A 710 34.55 -28.19 -65.30
C PHE A 710 33.32 -28.80 -65.96
N VAL A 711 32.14 -28.54 -65.38
CA VAL A 711 30.84 -28.83 -66.00
C VAL A 711 30.16 -27.49 -66.26
N VAL A 712 30.09 -27.06 -67.53
CA VAL A 712 29.54 -25.74 -67.89
C VAL A 712 28.18 -25.90 -68.57
N ALA A 713 27.15 -25.33 -67.95
CA ALA A 713 25.78 -25.38 -68.44
C ALA A 713 25.61 -24.67 -69.80
N ASP A 714 24.59 -25.09 -70.55
CA ASP A 714 24.29 -24.52 -71.87
C ASP A 714 24.06 -23.01 -71.81
N GLY A 715 24.60 -22.29 -72.79
CA GLY A 715 24.53 -20.83 -72.88
C GLY A 715 25.32 -20.07 -71.81
N LYS A 716 26.00 -20.74 -70.87
CA LYS A 716 26.82 -20.11 -69.82
C LYS A 716 28.29 -20.11 -70.17
N THR A 717 29.02 -19.17 -69.58
CA THR A 717 30.45 -18.97 -69.84
C THR A 717 31.27 -18.99 -68.55
N LEU A 718 32.34 -19.78 -68.56
CA LEU A 718 33.47 -19.64 -67.63
C LEU A 718 34.58 -18.85 -68.34
N THR A 719 34.92 -17.66 -67.83
CA THR A 719 36.02 -16.84 -68.34
C THR A 719 37.20 -16.87 -67.39
N VAL A 720 38.38 -17.24 -67.87
CA VAL A 720 39.62 -17.30 -67.09
C VAL A 720 40.66 -16.38 -67.72
N LYS A 721 41.00 -15.28 -67.04
CA LYS A 721 41.91 -14.24 -67.58
C LYS A 721 43.38 -14.66 -67.60
N LYS A 722 43.78 -15.55 -66.70
CA LYS A 722 45.14 -16.08 -66.58
C LYS A 722 45.11 -17.52 -66.06
N VAL A 723 45.82 -18.43 -66.73
CA VAL A 723 46.06 -19.79 -66.23
C VAL A 723 47.53 -19.94 -65.83
N THR A 724 47.78 -20.57 -64.68
CA THR A 724 49.11 -20.91 -64.17
C THR A 724 49.14 -22.40 -63.83
N GLY A 725 50.25 -23.11 -64.14
CA GLY A 725 50.36 -24.57 -63.94
C GLY A 725 50.07 -25.38 -65.21
N ASN A 726 50.27 -26.69 -65.15
CA ASN A 726 50.32 -27.59 -66.33
C ASN A 726 49.41 -28.83 -66.20
N GLY A 727 48.48 -28.86 -65.26
CA GLY A 727 47.53 -29.97 -65.12
C GLY A 727 46.58 -30.07 -66.30
N ASN A 728 45.92 -31.22 -66.44
CA ASN A 728 44.90 -31.41 -67.48
C ASN A 728 43.62 -30.64 -67.14
N VAL A 729 42.94 -30.09 -68.13
CA VAL A 729 41.63 -29.44 -67.99
C VAL A 729 40.61 -30.24 -68.79
N THR A 730 39.61 -30.77 -68.13
CA THR A 730 38.45 -31.39 -68.77
C THR A 730 37.27 -30.43 -68.69
N VAL A 731 36.61 -30.16 -69.80
CA VAL A 731 35.39 -29.36 -69.87
C VAL A 731 34.26 -30.23 -70.41
N ASN A 732 33.25 -30.47 -69.59
CA ASN A 732 32.03 -31.18 -69.94
C ASN A 732 30.85 -30.22 -70.02
N GLY A 733 29.82 -30.59 -70.78
CA GLY A 733 28.59 -29.81 -70.93
C GLY A 733 28.45 -29.17 -72.31
N ALA A 734 27.60 -28.14 -72.40
CA ALA A 734 27.29 -27.42 -73.65
C ALA A 734 27.70 -25.93 -73.62
N GLY A 735 28.23 -25.46 -72.48
CA GLY A 735 28.67 -24.09 -72.30
C GLY A 735 30.02 -23.76 -72.94
N THR A 736 30.53 -22.56 -72.62
CA THR A 736 31.82 -22.05 -73.15
C THR A 736 32.85 -21.91 -72.03
N LEU A 737 34.04 -22.47 -72.21
CA LEU A 737 35.24 -22.07 -71.46
C LEU A 737 36.05 -21.10 -72.34
N ALA A 738 36.26 -19.88 -71.86
CA ALA A 738 37.13 -18.89 -72.47
C ALA A 738 38.36 -18.67 -71.58
N ALA A 739 39.55 -19.10 -71.99
CA ALA A 739 40.74 -19.11 -71.13
C ALA A 739 42.00 -18.63 -71.84
N LYS A 740 42.75 -17.72 -71.21
CA LYS A 740 44.07 -17.30 -71.69
C LYS A 740 45.16 -18.23 -71.13
N LEU A 741 45.60 -19.17 -71.95
CA LEU A 741 46.69 -20.10 -71.61
C LEU A 741 48.08 -19.45 -71.84
N PRO A 742 49.08 -19.74 -71.00
CA PRO A 742 50.46 -19.32 -71.24
C PRO A 742 51.08 -20.17 -72.37
N ALA A 743 52.05 -19.59 -73.09
CA ALA A 743 52.76 -20.30 -74.18
C ALA A 743 53.50 -21.57 -73.71
N SER A 744 53.83 -21.66 -72.43
CA SER A 744 54.48 -22.80 -71.79
C SER A 744 53.50 -23.87 -71.27
N TYR A 745 52.20 -23.76 -71.53
CA TYR A 745 51.21 -24.69 -71.04
C TYR A 745 51.33 -26.05 -71.74
N THR A 746 51.63 -27.11 -70.98
CA THR A 746 51.81 -28.47 -71.50
C THR A 746 50.69 -29.43 -71.12
N GLY A 747 49.68 -28.98 -70.37
CA GLY A 747 48.54 -29.80 -69.97
C GLY A 747 47.59 -30.06 -71.14
N ASN A 748 46.87 -31.19 -71.11
CA ASN A 748 45.84 -31.46 -72.10
C ASN A 748 44.57 -30.68 -71.76
N VAL A 749 43.94 -30.05 -72.76
CA VAL A 749 42.59 -29.50 -72.65
C VAL A 749 41.65 -30.42 -73.41
N VAL A 750 40.77 -31.12 -72.69
CA VAL A 750 39.84 -32.10 -73.24
C VAL A 750 38.43 -31.55 -73.13
N THR A 751 37.68 -31.58 -74.21
CA THR A 751 36.24 -31.26 -74.22
C THR A 751 35.42 -32.53 -74.37
N GLY A 752 34.47 -32.73 -73.48
CA GLY A 752 33.40 -33.71 -73.64
C GLY A 752 32.14 -33.05 -74.23
N GLY A 753 31.54 -33.65 -75.26
CA GLY A 753 30.23 -33.24 -75.79
C GLY A 753 30.27 -32.00 -76.69
N THR A 754 29.33 -31.06 -76.46
CA THR A 754 29.13 -29.83 -77.26
C THR A 754 29.79 -28.58 -76.68
N ALA A 755 30.65 -28.75 -75.67
CA ALA A 755 31.36 -27.65 -75.03
C ALA A 755 32.22 -26.85 -76.03
N LYS A 756 32.22 -25.52 -75.87
CA LYS A 756 33.02 -24.61 -76.71
C LYS A 756 34.27 -24.14 -75.94
N LEU A 757 35.42 -24.16 -76.60
CA LEU A 757 36.66 -23.57 -76.10
C LEU A 757 36.97 -22.29 -76.87
N LYS A 758 37.34 -21.23 -76.15
CA LYS A 758 37.79 -19.95 -76.70
C LYS A 758 39.12 -19.51 -76.12
#